data_AF-A0ABD3QXR2-F1
#
_entry.id   AF-A0ABD3QXR2-F1
#
_cell.length_a   1.000
_cell.length_b   1.000
_cell.length_c   1.000
_cell.angle_alpha   90.00
_cell.angle_beta   90.00
_cell.angle_gamma   90.00
#
_symmetry.space_group_name_H-M   'P 1'
#
loop_
_entity.id
_entity.type
_entity.pdbx_description
1 polymer ?
#
loop_
_entity_poly.entity_id
_entity_poly.type
_entity_poly.pdbx_seq_one_letter_code
_entity_poly.pdbx_strand_id
1 'polypeptide(L)'
;MTAVDDDNKAPKSLRICCYGSSSSRTPTKYTNAAYDLGMILAKRGHTCVNGAGTYVSYVYVLRTALKFMFGLHTSECLDAGGCMAAMNQGANDGNGKIIGVIHEMFVVDGSDWLEGSHSVFSQGGKHQIVVARGDNLQERKRLLVAGADALVVLPGGPGTWDELWEMACARHIGLHHMPIVCVNVDGYYDNFWKILQRAHEEELLYKHPTEIVHFEETPEAAVRWIETFLADPKNVKQQREVKKRSSMLKRMESNLSGDAFSVWGRMTSFFGDANVRGSGLGNASGYNRRPTHNIPDLALPTKQVLLMPSMKRPLIIILVVWINKSICTEKLIKNHERDLYEDFNADSGWHRTRRNAAQIVLSYGENGHPFDKYSSAPQASHTRELQLETNESSSLLYDTLERYPTVSPSPHSSQAPSTQFPTMISYDPSLYEPLRIHVDAHRLKSLVDDDPSKYDIVNYLKTEAAAKAAEFWSRHLSTIPVGEDIIITPEQCPLAFQGSEKRDAYTYNQTDLVFYLFADEGPCDGESPPIAFSDECAMDQFDRPIAGWLLICSEFFSSISSDDTEGRSQRQKLDEVLQHELAHILGMSGSTMAYWRDSLKGGAPRTLRPLAVEEVMCVNGTIINTTMPSEDTVMMGTTNSGVRYFEVVTPTVRNVVANQFDCENATGARLDNFDRFNCIGSHWSSRIFAEETMVSRNMPWEQSITAVTLALFEDTGWYKANFSASPGTLYPPSYGYGAGCAFLTDDCILDDNVPEFGQDTFCKTLTTDSPIRCDVSHKRFTKCDLVDYSTYIEDPVYTFLTAPSAPGEEYQYFTNTTLGSFIRFDADYCPTYAAPPYLTINTSGIAEGPRYIECSGSETLEDAYDFESYGSTTSRCFNTLGAIERPLCLNAECVFSDDVSVIVTVNNDEKVSCESDGQLITLESLNIQIECPRREVICPE
;
A
#
# COMPACT_ATOMS: atom_id res chain seq x y z
N MET A 1 -14.28 43.96 60.30
CA MET A 1 -14.44 45.06 59.33
C MET A 1 -13.74 44.67 58.02
N THR A 2 -14.03 45.35 56.92
CA THR A 2 -13.94 44.81 55.55
C THR A 2 -12.71 45.22 54.75
N ALA A 3 -12.10 44.23 54.10
CA ALA A 3 -12.03 44.10 52.64
C ALA A 3 -12.27 42.59 52.35
N VAL A 4 -13.06 42.12 51.39
CA VAL A 4 -13.61 42.73 50.16
C VAL A 4 -12.53 43.24 49.23
N ASP A 5 -11.79 42.29 48.64
CA ASP A 5 -11.41 42.41 47.24
C ASP A 5 -12.50 41.73 46.41
N ASP A 6 -12.99 42.44 45.40
CA ASP A 6 -14.06 42.02 44.51
C ASP A 6 -13.47 41.73 43.13
N ASP A 7 -13.27 40.44 42.82
CA ASP A 7 -13.09 40.06 41.42
C ASP A 7 -13.69 38.69 41.10
N ASN A 8 -15.01 38.61 41.22
CA ASN A 8 -15.82 37.46 40.77
C ASN A 8 -15.93 37.39 39.22
N LYS A 9 -14.79 37.56 38.53
CA LYS A 9 -14.66 37.33 37.09
C LYS A 9 -14.69 35.83 36.84
N ALA A 10 -15.68 35.38 36.07
CA ALA A 10 -15.62 34.06 35.45
C ALA A 10 -14.30 33.91 34.67
N PRO A 11 -13.64 32.72 34.71
CA PRO A 11 -12.35 32.53 34.07
C PRO A 11 -12.42 32.92 32.58
N LYS A 12 -11.41 33.64 32.10
CA LYS A 12 -11.35 34.07 30.69
C LYS A 12 -11.45 32.84 29.80
N SER A 13 -12.56 32.71 29.07
CA SER A 13 -12.72 31.68 28.03
C SER A 13 -11.50 31.71 27.10
N LEU A 14 -10.77 30.60 27.07
CA LEU A 14 -9.59 30.42 26.25
C LEU A 14 -9.96 29.76 24.92
N ARG A 15 -9.26 30.12 23.84
CA ARG A 15 -9.22 29.30 22.63
C ARG A 15 -8.00 28.39 22.72
N ILE A 16 -8.21 27.09 22.91
CA ILE A 16 -7.14 26.11 23.04
C ILE A 16 -7.11 25.27 21.77
N CYS A 17 -5.96 25.27 21.09
CA CYS A 17 -5.71 24.41 19.95
C CYS A 17 -5.25 23.04 20.45
N CYS A 18 -5.81 21.98 19.88
CA CYS A 18 -5.68 20.62 20.38
C CYS A 18 -5.30 19.67 19.23
N TYR A 19 -4.11 19.09 19.32
CA TYR A 19 -3.62 18.10 18.37
C TYR A 19 -3.70 16.68 18.97
N GLY A 20 -3.68 15.67 18.11
CA GLY A 20 -3.73 14.26 18.49
C GLY A 20 -4.17 13.37 17.33
N SER A 21 -4.03 12.05 17.51
CA SER A 21 -4.28 11.03 16.48
C SER A 21 -5.60 11.19 15.71
N SER A 22 -5.53 11.03 14.38
CA SER A 22 -6.65 10.81 13.47
C SER A 22 -7.09 9.34 13.38
N SER A 23 -6.22 8.39 13.74
CA SER A 23 -6.40 6.97 13.40
C SER A 23 -7.60 6.33 14.12
N SER A 24 -8.39 5.57 13.36
CA SER A 24 -9.44 4.67 13.87
C SER A 24 -8.89 3.65 14.88
N ARG A 25 -7.69 3.09 14.64
CA ARG A 25 -6.98 2.11 15.50
C ARG A 25 -6.33 2.73 16.75
N THR A 26 -6.60 4.00 17.09
CA THR A 26 -5.98 4.66 18.27
C THR A 26 -6.35 3.95 19.59
N PRO A 27 -5.39 3.48 20.41
CA PRO A 27 -5.67 2.77 21.66
C PRO A 27 -6.57 3.53 22.63
N THR A 28 -7.49 2.80 23.29
CA THR A 28 -8.57 3.37 24.13
C THR A 28 -8.06 4.26 25.28
N LYS A 29 -6.85 4.01 25.79
CA LYS A 29 -6.20 4.90 26.78
C LYS A 29 -6.06 6.34 26.27
N TYR A 30 -5.76 6.53 24.99
CA TYR A 30 -5.56 7.84 24.38
C TYR A 30 -6.87 8.49 23.93
N THR A 31 -7.82 7.71 23.40
CA THR A 31 -9.15 8.25 23.05
C THR A 31 -9.97 8.62 24.30
N ASN A 32 -9.84 7.88 25.40
CA ASN A 32 -10.40 8.28 26.70
C ASN A 32 -9.81 9.62 27.19
N ALA A 33 -8.47 9.76 27.19
CA ALA A 33 -7.82 11.02 27.56
C ALA A 33 -8.22 12.19 26.63
N ALA A 34 -8.47 11.92 25.35
CA ALA A 34 -8.96 12.91 24.40
C ALA A 34 -10.42 13.34 24.68
N TYR A 35 -11.29 12.38 24.96
CA TYR A 35 -12.68 12.63 25.39
C TYR A 35 -12.72 13.42 26.70
N ASP A 36 -11.90 13.05 27.69
CA ASP A 36 -11.79 13.78 28.95
C ASP A 36 -11.26 15.20 28.75
N LEU A 37 -10.26 15.42 27.89
CA LEU A 37 -9.83 16.76 27.50
C LEU A 37 -10.99 17.58 26.95
N GLY A 38 -11.78 17.04 26.02
CA GLY A 38 -12.97 17.68 25.49
C GLY A 38 -13.99 18.06 26.58
N MET A 39 -14.31 17.10 27.46
CA MET A 39 -15.21 17.31 28.61
C MET A 39 -14.70 18.38 29.57
N ILE A 40 -13.39 18.44 29.82
CA ILE A 40 -12.74 19.41 30.73
C ILE A 40 -12.77 20.82 30.11
N LEU A 41 -12.38 20.95 28.84
CA LEU A 41 -12.45 22.22 28.10
C LEU A 41 -13.87 22.81 28.12
N ALA A 42 -14.88 21.96 27.87
CA ALA A 42 -16.28 22.36 27.89
C ALA A 42 -16.76 22.76 29.30
N LYS A 43 -16.46 21.95 30.34
CA LYS A 43 -16.78 22.27 31.75
C LYS A 43 -16.17 23.60 32.22
N ARG A 44 -14.97 23.95 31.73
CA ARG A 44 -14.26 25.21 32.05
C ARG A 44 -14.66 26.39 31.15
N GLY A 45 -15.58 26.18 30.20
CA GLY A 45 -16.06 27.22 29.28
C GLY A 45 -15.01 27.65 28.25
N HIS A 46 -14.02 26.82 27.96
CA HIS A 46 -13.04 27.04 26.90
C HIS A 46 -13.58 26.59 25.53
N THR A 47 -12.94 27.06 24.45
CA THR A 47 -13.24 26.64 23.07
C THR A 47 -12.14 25.72 22.59
N CYS A 48 -12.52 24.50 22.18
CA CYS A 48 -11.63 23.54 21.53
C CYS A 48 -11.46 23.92 20.05
N VAL A 49 -10.23 23.79 19.53
CA VAL A 49 -9.91 23.93 18.10
C VAL A 49 -9.05 22.74 17.68
N ASN A 50 -9.44 21.98 16.66
CA ASN A 50 -8.69 20.80 16.21
C ASN A 50 -8.88 20.51 14.71
N GLY A 51 -8.28 19.43 14.22
CA GLY A 51 -8.29 19.02 12.82
C GLY A 51 -9.60 18.47 12.25
N ALA A 52 -10.74 18.64 12.92
CA ALA A 52 -12.10 18.30 12.43
C ALA A 52 -12.45 16.81 12.24
N GLY A 53 -11.80 15.89 12.95
CA GLY A 53 -12.06 14.43 12.85
C GLY A 53 -13.54 14.02 13.00
N THR A 54 -13.95 13.07 12.15
CA THR A 54 -15.33 12.57 11.91
C THR A 54 -15.73 11.41 12.82
N TYR A 55 -17.02 11.05 12.82
CA TYR A 55 -17.58 9.95 13.63
C TYR A 55 -18.60 9.13 12.83
N VAL A 56 -18.58 7.79 12.99
CA VAL A 56 -19.53 6.88 12.30
C VAL A 56 -20.75 6.60 13.19
N SER A 57 -21.92 7.03 12.74
CA SER A 57 -23.09 7.28 13.60
C SER A 57 -23.87 6.05 14.13
N TYR A 58 -23.34 4.82 14.04
CA TYR A 58 -24.12 3.61 14.32
C TYR A 58 -24.39 3.33 15.82
N VAL A 59 -23.61 3.93 16.74
CA VAL A 59 -23.71 3.64 18.20
C VAL A 59 -24.60 4.65 18.95
N TYR A 60 -24.96 5.78 18.33
CA TYR A 60 -25.71 6.87 18.99
C TYR A 60 -27.08 6.42 19.53
N VAL A 61 -27.81 5.60 18.75
CA VAL A 61 -29.14 5.07 19.14
C VAL A 61 -29.04 4.15 20.37
N LEU A 62 -28.03 3.27 20.42
CA LEU A 62 -27.79 2.41 21.60
C LEU A 62 -27.41 3.22 22.83
N ARG A 63 -26.53 4.23 22.69
CA ARG A 63 -26.10 5.07 23.84
C ARG A 63 -27.26 5.78 24.51
N THR A 64 -28.20 6.36 23.74
CA THR A 64 -29.39 7.01 24.33
C THR A 64 -30.32 6.00 25.01
N ALA A 65 -30.56 4.83 24.41
CA ALA A 65 -31.42 3.79 24.99
C ALA A 65 -30.85 3.19 26.29
N LEU A 66 -29.56 2.83 26.31
CA LEU A 66 -28.89 2.23 27.46
C LEU A 66 -28.80 3.20 28.65
N LYS A 67 -28.46 4.48 28.38
CA LYS A 67 -28.35 5.52 29.41
C LYS A 67 -29.70 5.85 30.05
N PHE A 68 -30.81 5.72 29.30
CA PHE A 68 -32.17 5.96 29.81
C PHE A 68 -32.76 4.74 30.55
N MET A 69 -32.36 3.50 30.21
CA MET A 69 -32.90 2.29 30.85
C MET A 69 -32.08 1.75 32.02
N PHE A 70 -30.74 1.92 32.03
CA PHE A 70 -29.85 1.24 32.98
C PHE A 70 -28.88 2.14 33.75
N GLY A 71 -28.77 3.44 33.41
CA GLY A 71 -27.93 4.39 34.14
C GLY A 71 -26.41 4.16 34.09
N LEU A 72 -25.95 3.22 33.26
CA LEU A 72 -24.54 2.86 33.12
C LEU A 72 -23.72 3.94 32.39
N HIS A 73 -22.51 4.20 32.87
CA HIS A 73 -21.49 4.98 32.16
C HIS A 73 -20.69 4.05 31.23
N THR A 74 -20.88 4.17 29.92
CA THR A 74 -20.21 3.33 28.90
C THR A 74 -19.09 4.08 28.18
N SER A 75 -17.88 3.99 28.73
CA SER A 75 -16.63 4.47 28.12
C SER A 75 -16.14 3.60 26.95
N GLU A 76 -16.56 2.33 26.87
CA GLU A 76 -15.85 1.30 26.11
C GLU A 76 -16.30 1.06 24.65
N CYS A 77 -17.38 1.72 24.18
CA CYS A 77 -17.75 1.73 22.75
C CYS A 77 -17.55 3.16 22.22
N LEU A 78 -16.31 3.47 21.80
CA LEU A 78 -15.85 4.80 21.37
C LEU A 78 -15.10 4.72 20.01
N ASP A 79 -15.61 3.87 19.12
CA ASP A 79 -15.01 3.58 17.81
C ASP A 79 -15.31 4.65 16.73
N ALA A 80 -14.44 4.68 15.72
CA ALA A 80 -14.35 5.62 14.61
C ALA A 80 -13.92 7.07 14.96
N GLY A 81 -12.70 7.45 14.53
CA GLY A 81 -12.24 8.84 14.42
C GLY A 81 -11.10 9.29 15.36
N GLY A 82 -10.52 8.38 16.15
CA GLY A 82 -9.31 8.64 16.94
C GLY A 82 -9.44 9.70 18.04
N CYS A 83 -8.31 10.28 18.45
CA CYS A 83 -8.26 11.34 19.47
C CYS A 83 -9.08 12.57 19.05
N MET A 84 -9.06 12.97 17.78
CA MET A 84 -9.81 14.14 17.32
C MET A 84 -11.33 13.96 17.47
N ALA A 85 -11.88 12.82 17.05
CA ALA A 85 -13.32 12.57 17.18
C ALA A 85 -13.74 12.36 18.64
N ALA A 86 -12.96 11.61 19.42
CA ALA A 86 -13.22 11.41 20.85
C ALA A 86 -13.26 12.76 21.62
N MET A 87 -12.34 13.67 21.31
CA MET A 87 -12.31 15.02 21.86
C MET A 87 -13.47 15.89 21.39
N ASN A 88 -13.85 15.82 20.11
CA ASN A 88 -15.05 16.49 19.60
C ASN A 88 -16.31 16.00 20.33
N GLN A 89 -16.43 14.69 20.54
CA GLN A 89 -17.53 14.08 21.29
C GLN A 89 -17.55 14.53 22.76
N GLY A 90 -16.40 14.54 23.45
CA GLY A 90 -16.32 15.01 24.84
C GLY A 90 -16.62 16.50 24.98
N ALA A 91 -16.18 17.34 24.04
CA ALA A 91 -16.52 18.77 24.03
C ALA A 91 -18.01 19.01 23.75
N ASN A 92 -18.64 18.18 22.91
CA ASN A 92 -20.06 18.20 22.60
C ASN A 92 -20.92 17.71 23.79
N ASP A 93 -20.59 16.58 24.41
CA ASP A 93 -21.26 16.04 25.60
C ASP A 93 -21.12 16.97 26.82
N GLY A 94 -20.01 17.70 26.91
CA GLY A 94 -19.81 18.80 27.85
C GLY A 94 -20.56 20.10 27.50
N ASN A 95 -21.31 20.14 26.39
CA ASN A 95 -22.09 21.27 25.88
C ASN A 95 -21.23 22.53 25.54
N GLY A 96 -19.97 22.31 25.14
CA GLY A 96 -18.94 23.32 24.93
C GLY A 96 -19.02 24.08 23.60
N LYS A 97 -17.84 24.39 23.03
CA LYS A 97 -17.65 25.02 21.71
C LYS A 97 -16.46 24.37 20.99
N ILE A 98 -16.63 24.12 19.70
CA ILE A 98 -15.68 23.36 18.87
C ILE A 98 -15.46 24.12 17.56
N ILE A 99 -14.21 24.27 17.14
CA ILE A 99 -13.84 24.77 15.81
C ILE A 99 -12.97 23.71 15.14
N GLY A 100 -13.54 22.99 14.18
CA GLY A 100 -12.79 22.09 13.30
C GLY A 100 -12.10 22.89 12.19
N VAL A 101 -10.85 22.58 11.88
CA VAL A 101 -10.11 23.13 10.73
C VAL A 101 -9.67 21.98 9.81
N ILE A 102 -10.30 21.90 8.65
CA ILE A 102 -10.11 20.84 7.65
C ILE A 102 -9.44 21.43 6.40
N HIS A 103 -8.75 20.61 5.61
CA HIS A 103 -8.22 21.01 4.30
C HIS A 103 -9.22 20.60 3.22
N GLU A 104 -9.34 21.33 2.11
CA GLU A 104 -10.33 20.98 1.07
C GLU A 104 -10.06 19.62 0.40
N MET A 105 -8.82 19.14 0.38
CA MET A 105 -8.48 17.75 -0.02
C MET A 105 -9.13 16.65 0.86
N PHE A 106 -9.64 17.01 2.04
CA PHE A 106 -10.35 16.10 2.95
C PHE A 106 -11.87 16.40 2.97
N VAL A 107 -12.39 17.07 1.93
CA VAL A 107 -13.82 17.36 1.74
C VAL A 107 -14.24 16.72 0.42
N VAL A 108 -14.70 15.47 0.48
CA VAL A 108 -15.14 14.70 -0.70
C VAL A 108 -16.47 15.25 -1.25
N ASP A 109 -16.70 15.06 -2.56
CA ASP A 109 -17.70 15.75 -3.39
C ASP A 109 -19.13 15.81 -2.84
N GLY A 110 -19.41 16.85 -2.05
CA GLY A 110 -20.73 17.45 -1.77
C GLY A 110 -21.76 16.59 -1.02
N SER A 111 -21.60 15.27 -1.06
CA SER A 111 -22.50 14.25 -0.51
C SER A 111 -22.09 13.83 0.91
N ASP A 112 -20.85 14.07 1.32
CA ASP A 112 -20.37 13.86 2.71
C ASP A 112 -21.03 14.81 3.75
N TRP A 113 -21.85 15.75 3.28
CA TRP A 113 -22.74 16.56 4.12
C TRP A 113 -24.08 15.85 4.45
N LEU A 114 -24.33 14.66 3.91
CA LEU A 114 -25.51 13.83 4.23
C LEU A 114 -25.38 13.18 5.62
N GLU A 115 -26.48 12.60 6.10
CA GLU A 115 -26.77 12.40 7.53
C GLU A 115 -25.93 11.31 8.23
N GLY A 116 -24.65 11.58 8.51
CA GLY A 116 -23.79 10.71 9.32
C GLY A 116 -22.46 11.35 9.77
N SER A 117 -21.53 11.51 8.82
CA SER A 117 -20.08 11.67 9.06
C SER A 117 -19.68 12.89 9.91
N HIS A 118 -20.42 14.00 9.81
CA HIS A 118 -20.18 15.25 10.52
C HIS A 118 -21.29 15.63 11.53
N SER A 119 -21.95 14.62 12.13
CA SER A 119 -23.10 14.79 13.04
C SER A 119 -22.94 15.85 14.15
N VAL A 120 -21.74 16.02 14.73
CA VAL A 120 -21.46 17.06 15.75
C VAL A 120 -21.54 18.49 15.17
N PHE A 121 -21.09 18.69 13.92
CA PHE A 121 -21.03 20.01 13.29
C PHE A 121 -22.34 20.40 12.57
N SER A 122 -23.15 19.41 12.16
CA SER A 122 -24.43 19.63 11.48
C SER A 122 -25.48 20.41 12.29
N GLN A 123 -25.39 20.43 13.63
CA GLN A 123 -26.45 20.98 14.50
C GLN A 123 -26.54 22.51 14.58
N GLY A 124 -25.57 23.25 14.02
CA GLY A 124 -25.65 24.70 13.81
C GLY A 124 -25.51 25.60 15.06
N GLY A 125 -24.45 26.42 15.08
CA GLY A 125 -24.38 27.63 15.93
C GLY A 125 -23.51 27.54 17.19
N LYS A 126 -23.15 26.35 17.67
CA LYS A 126 -22.09 26.15 18.70
C LYS A 126 -20.77 25.64 18.14
N HIS A 127 -20.84 24.87 17.07
CA HIS A 127 -19.70 24.24 16.42
C HIS A 127 -19.48 24.90 15.04
N GLN A 128 -18.23 25.00 14.63
CA GLN A 128 -17.82 25.64 13.38
C GLN A 128 -16.84 24.72 12.66
N ILE A 129 -16.99 24.59 11.33
CA ILE A 129 -15.92 24.09 10.46
C ILE A 129 -15.30 25.29 9.73
N VAL A 130 -13.99 25.27 9.57
CA VAL A 130 -13.20 26.17 8.73
C VAL A 130 -12.49 25.32 7.69
N VAL A 131 -12.73 25.57 6.40
CA VAL A 131 -12.05 24.88 5.31
C VAL A 131 -10.86 25.73 4.86
N ALA A 132 -9.65 25.17 5.00
CA ALA A 132 -8.41 25.67 4.41
C ALA A 132 -8.35 25.29 2.93
N ARG A 133 -7.76 26.15 2.10
CA ARG A 133 -7.75 26.04 0.64
C ARG A 133 -6.37 26.28 0.03
N GLY A 134 -6.17 25.74 -1.16
CA GLY A 134 -4.91 25.76 -1.91
C GLY A 134 -4.06 24.51 -1.71
N ASP A 135 -2.94 24.44 -2.43
CA ASP A 135 -2.26 23.17 -2.73
C ASP A 135 -1.32 22.68 -1.61
N ASN A 136 -1.46 23.17 -0.37
CA ASN A 136 -0.56 22.83 0.73
C ASN A 136 -1.15 23.02 2.14
N LEU A 137 -0.72 22.15 3.05
CA LEU A 137 -1.21 22.08 4.44
C LEU A 137 -0.87 23.31 5.31
N GLN A 138 -0.02 24.23 4.86
CA GLN A 138 0.44 25.37 5.67
C GLN A 138 -0.72 26.32 6.03
N GLU A 139 -1.67 26.54 5.13
CA GLU A 139 -2.86 27.34 5.42
C GLU A 139 -3.75 26.65 6.50
N ARG A 140 -3.85 25.31 6.50
CA ARG A 140 -4.56 24.56 7.56
C ARG A 140 -3.88 24.74 8.92
N LYS A 141 -2.55 24.56 9.01
CA LYS A 141 -1.79 24.79 10.27
C LYS A 141 -1.98 26.23 10.77
N ARG A 142 -1.82 27.20 9.87
CA ARG A 142 -2.00 28.63 10.18
C ARG A 142 -3.41 28.96 10.66
N LEU A 143 -4.44 28.24 10.20
CA LEU A 143 -5.83 28.39 10.64
C LEU A 143 -6.13 27.65 11.95
N LEU A 144 -5.53 26.50 12.22
CA LEU A 144 -5.64 25.79 13.52
C LEU A 144 -5.21 26.68 14.68
N VAL A 145 -4.04 27.33 14.58
CA VAL A 145 -3.51 28.22 15.63
C VAL A 145 -4.07 29.66 15.56
N ALA A 146 -5.00 29.96 14.63
CA ALA A 146 -5.50 31.31 14.39
C ALA A 146 -6.28 31.87 15.59
N GLY A 147 -5.61 32.72 16.36
CA GLY A 147 -6.17 33.33 17.56
C GLY A 147 -6.23 32.41 18.77
N ALA A 148 -5.48 31.31 18.78
CA ALA A 148 -5.29 30.49 19.98
C ALA A 148 -4.64 31.30 21.13
N ASP A 149 -4.97 30.93 22.36
CA ASP A 149 -4.31 31.36 23.59
C ASP A 149 -3.23 30.34 24.03
N ALA A 150 -3.44 29.04 23.76
CA ALA A 150 -2.62 27.92 24.20
C ALA A 150 -2.74 26.69 23.28
N LEU A 151 -1.80 25.75 23.40
CA LEU A 151 -1.81 24.45 22.72
C LEU A 151 -1.79 23.29 23.73
N VAL A 152 -2.59 22.26 23.46
CA VAL A 152 -2.54 20.94 24.14
C VAL A 152 -2.31 19.86 23.08
N VAL A 153 -1.40 18.93 23.34
CA VAL A 153 -1.05 17.87 22.38
C VAL A 153 -1.25 16.50 23.03
N LEU A 154 -2.16 15.70 22.49
CA LEU A 154 -2.38 14.31 22.87
C LEU A 154 -1.52 13.37 22.02
N PRO A 155 -1.39 12.09 22.40
CA PRO A 155 -0.76 11.08 21.55
C PRO A 155 -1.35 11.01 20.13
N GLY A 156 -0.46 10.87 19.14
CA GLY A 156 -0.74 10.90 17.71
C GLY A 156 0.56 10.92 16.91
N GLY A 157 0.56 10.36 15.70
CA GLY A 157 1.76 10.15 14.88
C GLY A 157 2.26 11.39 14.12
N PRO A 158 2.97 11.22 12.98
CA PRO A 158 3.76 12.27 12.33
C PRO A 158 3.07 13.63 12.12
N GLY A 159 1.79 13.66 11.72
CA GLY A 159 1.06 14.94 11.58
C GLY A 159 0.86 15.70 12.89
N THR A 160 0.67 14.98 14.01
CA THR A 160 0.63 15.59 15.36
C THR A 160 2.02 16.05 15.81
N TRP A 161 3.07 15.33 15.43
CA TRP A 161 4.46 15.71 15.75
C TRP A 161 4.90 16.95 14.95
N ASP A 162 4.56 17.04 13.67
CA ASP A 162 4.77 18.20 12.81
C ASP A 162 4.02 19.45 13.33
N GLU A 163 2.71 19.31 13.59
CA GLU A 163 1.89 20.38 14.18
C GLU A 163 2.42 20.86 15.55
N LEU A 164 2.94 19.95 16.39
CA LEU A 164 3.64 20.26 17.64
C LEU A 164 4.99 20.96 17.40
N TRP A 165 5.83 20.42 16.52
CA TRP A 165 7.23 20.83 16.39
C TRP A 165 7.39 22.16 15.69
N GLU A 166 6.57 22.47 14.68
CA GLU A 166 6.49 23.81 14.07
C GLU A 166 6.28 24.89 15.14
N MET A 167 5.36 24.63 16.08
CA MET A 167 5.01 25.54 17.17
C MET A 167 6.03 25.53 18.32
N ALA A 168 6.69 24.39 18.58
CA ALA A 168 7.81 24.30 19.52
C ALA A 168 9.02 25.10 19.02
N CYS A 169 9.41 24.94 17.75
CA CYS A 169 10.46 25.71 17.09
C CYS A 169 10.12 27.20 17.05
N ALA A 170 8.92 27.58 16.62
CA ALA A 170 8.49 28.99 16.59
C ALA A 170 8.49 29.64 17.99
N ARG A 171 8.17 28.88 19.05
CA ARG A 171 8.33 29.31 20.46
C ARG A 171 9.79 29.38 20.90
N HIS A 172 10.64 28.45 20.45
CA HIS A 172 12.07 28.43 20.72
C HIS A 172 12.74 29.70 20.15
N ILE A 173 12.51 30.06 18.89
CA ILE A 173 12.99 31.33 18.30
C ILE A 173 12.20 32.59 18.71
N GLY A 174 11.14 32.44 19.52
CA GLY A 174 10.42 33.56 20.13
C GLY A 174 9.41 34.29 19.22
N LEU A 175 8.94 33.66 18.14
CA LEU A 175 7.83 34.17 17.32
C LEU A 175 6.50 34.19 18.09
N HIS A 176 6.37 33.38 19.16
CA HIS A 176 5.29 33.48 20.15
C HIS A 176 5.72 32.98 21.54
N HIS A 177 4.89 33.29 22.54
CA HIS A 177 5.00 32.78 23.91
C HIS A 177 3.70 32.09 24.36
N MET A 178 2.90 31.55 23.41
CA MET A 178 1.74 30.69 23.74
C MET A 178 2.24 29.43 24.45
N PRO A 179 1.67 29.03 25.61
CA PRO A 179 2.01 27.76 26.26
C PRO A 179 1.68 26.57 25.35
N ILE A 180 2.54 25.55 25.41
CA ILE A 180 2.39 24.26 24.72
C ILE A 180 2.57 23.20 25.80
N VAL A 181 1.60 22.30 25.95
CA VAL A 181 1.69 21.16 26.87
C VAL A 181 1.29 19.87 26.19
N CYS A 182 2.13 18.85 26.32
CA CYS A 182 1.85 17.50 25.87
C CYS A 182 1.22 16.69 27.02
N VAL A 183 0.14 15.97 26.72
CA VAL A 183 -0.52 15.06 27.68
C VAL A 183 0.20 13.72 27.62
N ASN A 184 1.06 13.46 28.59
CA ASN A 184 1.93 12.28 28.66
C ASN A 184 1.19 11.06 29.22
N VAL A 185 0.17 10.62 28.48
CA VAL A 185 -0.60 9.42 28.83
C VAL A 185 0.31 8.19 28.66
N ASP A 186 0.50 7.43 29.74
CA ASP A 186 1.19 6.13 29.71
C ASP A 186 2.59 6.19 29.06
N GLY A 187 3.37 7.21 29.44
CA GLY A 187 4.77 7.40 29.01
C GLY A 187 4.99 7.79 27.54
N TYR A 188 3.93 8.04 26.76
CA TYR A 188 4.01 8.26 25.31
C TYR A 188 5.01 9.34 24.87
N TYR A 189 5.19 10.40 25.65
CA TYR A 189 6.10 11.50 25.37
C TYR A 189 7.46 11.40 26.09
N ASP A 190 7.75 10.33 26.84
CA ASP A 190 8.99 10.17 27.61
C ASP A 190 10.24 10.23 26.71
N ASN A 191 10.21 9.58 25.55
CA ASN A 191 11.35 9.58 24.63
C ASN A 191 11.52 10.94 23.94
N PHE A 192 10.42 11.64 23.65
CA PHE A 192 10.45 13.01 23.13
C PHE A 192 11.04 14.00 24.16
N TRP A 193 10.71 13.82 25.44
CA TRP A 193 11.31 14.56 26.55
C TRP A 193 12.81 14.24 26.71
N LYS A 194 13.23 12.96 26.67
CA LYS A 194 14.66 12.57 26.69
C LYS A 194 15.46 13.20 25.54
N ILE A 195 14.90 13.24 24.34
CA ILE A 195 15.54 13.88 23.17
C ILE A 195 15.70 15.39 23.40
N LEU A 196 14.69 16.06 23.95
CA LEU A 196 14.79 17.48 24.32
C LEU A 196 15.82 17.74 25.43
N GLN A 197 15.91 16.88 26.45
CA GLN A 197 16.95 16.96 27.48
C GLN A 197 18.34 16.84 26.85
N ARG A 198 18.57 15.79 26.07
CA ARG A 198 19.84 15.56 25.36
C ARG A 198 20.22 16.74 24.47
N ALA A 199 19.28 17.28 23.70
CA ALA A 199 19.54 18.44 22.83
C ALA A 199 19.87 19.72 23.61
N HIS A 200 19.50 19.82 24.90
CA HIS A 200 19.95 20.90 25.77
C HIS A 200 21.32 20.63 26.41
N GLU A 201 21.57 19.37 26.81
CA GLU A 201 22.86 18.91 27.34
C GLU A 201 24.00 18.97 26.31
N GLU A 202 23.69 18.74 25.02
CA GLU A 202 24.60 18.88 23.87
C GLU A 202 24.63 20.33 23.30
N GLU A 203 24.15 21.32 24.06
CA GLU A 203 24.10 22.77 23.74
C GLU A 203 23.33 23.16 22.44
N LEU A 204 22.61 22.22 21.81
CA LEU A 204 21.80 22.48 20.61
C LEU A 204 20.57 23.37 20.89
N LEU A 205 20.12 23.44 22.15
CA LEU A 205 19.00 24.27 22.61
C LEU A 205 19.48 25.39 23.57
N TYR A 206 19.47 26.64 23.11
CA TYR A 206 19.78 27.84 23.91
C TYR A 206 18.66 28.27 24.89
N LYS A 207 17.63 27.44 25.06
CA LYS A 207 16.55 27.56 26.04
C LYS A 207 16.38 26.23 26.74
N HIS A 208 16.02 26.25 28.01
CA HIS A 208 15.75 25.01 28.73
C HIS A 208 14.51 24.31 28.13
N PRO A 209 14.47 22.97 27.99
CA PRO A 209 13.36 22.23 27.38
C PRO A 209 11.96 22.63 27.86
N THR A 210 11.77 22.84 29.16
CA THR A 210 10.48 23.27 29.75
C THR A 210 10.05 24.68 29.37
N GLU A 211 10.95 25.52 28.85
CA GLU A 211 10.58 26.80 28.23
C GLU A 211 9.97 26.61 26.84
N ILE A 212 10.21 25.47 26.18
CA ILE A 212 9.76 25.17 24.82
C ILE A 212 8.44 24.38 24.88
N VAL A 213 8.43 23.23 25.56
CA VAL A 213 7.27 22.33 25.71
C VAL A 213 7.19 21.86 27.16
N HIS A 214 5.97 21.84 27.72
CA HIS A 214 5.70 21.28 29.04
C HIS A 214 5.00 19.92 28.93
N PHE A 215 5.06 19.09 29.97
CA PHE A 215 4.51 17.73 29.97
C PHE A 215 3.69 17.49 31.24
N GLU A 216 2.50 16.91 31.09
CA GLU A 216 1.57 16.61 32.19
C GLU A 216 0.91 15.25 31.94
N GLU A 217 0.84 14.39 32.96
CA GLU A 217 0.29 13.02 32.83
C GLU A 217 -1.21 12.97 32.47
N THR A 218 -1.97 14.03 32.78
CA THR A 218 -3.43 14.04 32.65
C THR A 218 -3.98 15.31 31.99
N PRO A 219 -5.10 15.24 31.24
CA PRO A 219 -5.75 16.41 30.64
C PRO A 219 -6.12 17.52 31.65
N GLU A 220 -6.57 17.15 32.86
CA GLU A 220 -6.94 18.11 33.91
C GLU A 220 -5.71 18.81 34.50
N ALA A 221 -4.55 18.16 34.54
CA ALA A 221 -3.29 18.83 34.90
C ALA A 221 -2.83 19.77 33.77
N ALA A 222 -2.83 19.32 32.51
CA ALA A 222 -2.49 20.12 31.34
C ALA A 222 -3.31 21.43 31.23
N VAL A 223 -4.63 21.37 31.41
CA VAL A 223 -5.49 22.56 31.34
C VAL A 223 -5.26 23.49 32.53
N ARG A 224 -5.11 22.97 33.76
CA ARG A 224 -4.77 23.79 34.95
C ARG A 224 -3.40 24.47 34.82
N TRP A 225 -2.43 23.80 34.20
CA TRP A 225 -1.12 24.38 33.91
C TRP A 225 -1.23 25.54 32.92
N ILE A 226 -2.01 25.40 31.83
CA ILE A 226 -2.30 26.48 30.89
C ILE A 226 -2.96 27.68 31.60
N GLU A 227 -3.99 27.45 32.42
CA GLU A 227 -4.68 28.51 33.17
C GLU A 227 -3.70 29.27 34.08
N THR A 228 -2.81 28.53 34.77
CA THR A 228 -1.78 29.09 35.66
C THR A 228 -0.72 29.87 34.88
N PHE A 229 -0.23 29.32 33.75
CA PHE A 229 0.76 29.97 32.89
C PHE A 229 0.24 31.29 32.31
N LEU A 230 -1.05 31.33 31.93
CA LEU A 230 -1.71 32.53 31.39
C LEU A 230 -2.19 33.50 32.48
N ALA A 231 -2.15 33.10 33.76
CA ALA A 231 -2.42 34.00 34.88
C ALA A 231 -1.18 34.84 35.28
N ASP A 232 0.05 34.36 35.07
CA ASP A 232 1.27 35.13 35.39
C ASP A 232 1.38 36.40 34.52
N PRO A 233 1.38 37.62 35.12
CA PRO A 233 1.53 38.88 34.39
C PRO A 233 2.79 38.96 33.52
N LYS A 234 3.87 38.24 33.85
CA LYS A 234 5.11 38.17 33.06
C LYS A 234 4.86 37.49 31.71
N ASN A 235 4.21 36.32 31.72
CA ASN A 235 3.92 35.54 30.52
C ASN A 235 2.93 36.29 29.61
N VAL A 236 1.89 36.88 30.22
CA VAL A 236 0.93 37.75 29.53
C VAL A 236 1.61 38.97 28.91
N LYS A 237 2.61 39.57 29.60
CA LYS A 237 3.40 40.68 29.06
C LYS A 237 4.24 40.25 27.85
N GLN A 238 4.98 39.13 27.94
CA GLN A 238 5.80 38.61 26.83
C GLN A 238 4.95 38.34 25.58
N GLN A 239 3.81 37.63 25.73
CA GLN A 239 2.88 37.40 24.62
C GLN A 239 2.37 38.70 23.99
N ARG A 240 2.03 39.71 24.81
CA ARG A 240 1.58 41.02 24.32
C ARG A 240 2.67 41.80 23.61
N GLU A 241 3.92 41.69 24.03
CA GLU A 241 5.06 42.38 23.40
C GLU A 241 5.41 41.77 22.05
N VAL A 242 5.39 40.44 21.90
CA VAL A 242 5.58 39.79 20.60
C VAL A 242 4.40 40.03 19.65
N LYS A 243 3.15 39.93 20.13
CA LYS A 243 1.96 40.29 19.33
C LYS A 243 1.97 41.77 18.90
N LYS A 244 2.55 42.68 19.69
CA LYS A 244 2.80 44.09 19.30
C LYS A 244 3.90 44.24 18.24
N ARG A 245 5.02 43.52 18.36
CA ARG A 245 6.11 43.55 17.34
C ARG A 245 5.61 43.03 15.99
N SER A 246 4.94 41.88 15.97
CA SER A 246 4.40 41.29 14.74
C SER A 246 3.36 42.20 14.06
N SER A 247 2.45 42.81 14.82
CA SER A 247 1.46 43.76 14.27
C SER A 247 2.06 45.12 13.85
N MET A 248 3.22 45.50 14.39
CA MET A 248 3.99 46.66 13.91
C MET A 248 4.71 46.34 12.59
N LEU A 249 5.34 45.17 12.48
CA LEU A 249 6.01 44.71 11.25
C LEU A 249 5.02 44.57 10.09
N LYS A 250 3.87 43.93 10.29
CA LYS A 250 2.81 43.82 9.27
C LYS A 250 2.25 45.18 8.82
N ARG A 251 2.34 46.21 9.68
CA ARG A 251 2.01 47.60 9.33
C ARG A 251 3.11 48.32 8.55
N MET A 252 4.37 47.90 8.69
CA MET A 252 5.47 48.40 7.86
C MET A 252 5.46 47.72 6.49
N GLU A 253 5.22 46.42 6.43
CA GLU A 253 5.02 45.64 5.19
C GLU A 253 3.86 46.21 4.36
N SER A 254 2.70 46.50 4.97
CA SER A 254 1.54 47.11 4.28
C SER A 254 1.78 48.54 3.79
N ASN A 255 2.82 49.23 4.29
CA ASN A 255 3.20 50.56 3.81
C ASN A 255 4.26 50.45 2.69
N LEU A 256 5.16 49.47 2.76
CA LEU A 256 6.18 49.20 1.73
C LEU A 256 5.55 48.71 0.42
N SER A 257 4.49 47.90 0.49
CA SER A 257 3.77 47.42 -0.70
C SER A 257 2.96 48.50 -1.44
N GLY A 258 2.75 49.67 -0.82
CA GLY A 258 2.02 50.79 -1.43
C GLY A 258 2.82 51.58 -2.47
N ASP A 259 4.08 51.92 -2.17
CA ASP A 259 4.88 52.86 -2.98
C ASP A 259 5.88 52.18 -3.93
N ALA A 260 6.32 50.95 -3.64
CA ALA A 260 7.42 50.29 -4.36
C ALA A 260 7.17 50.12 -5.88
N PHE A 261 5.92 49.86 -6.28
CA PHE A 261 5.52 49.72 -7.69
C PHE A 261 5.67 51.00 -8.52
N SER A 262 5.82 52.17 -7.89
CA SER A 262 5.96 53.46 -8.59
C SER A 262 7.41 53.81 -8.99
N VAL A 263 8.40 53.09 -8.47
CA VAL A 263 9.83 53.42 -8.62
C VAL A 263 10.52 52.53 -9.65
N TRP A 264 10.26 51.21 -9.63
CA TRP A 264 10.94 50.26 -10.52
C TRP A 264 10.60 50.47 -12.02
N GLY A 265 9.40 50.96 -12.32
CA GLY A 265 8.98 51.34 -13.68
C GLY A 265 9.63 52.60 -14.27
N ARG A 266 10.69 53.14 -13.64
CA ARG A 266 11.38 54.38 -14.08
C ARG A 266 12.89 54.26 -14.30
N MET A 267 13.48 53.07 -14.25
CA MET A 267 14.93 52.85 -14.42
C MET A 267 15.35 52.11 -15.71
N THR A 268 14.42 51.80 -16.62
CA THR A 268 14.69 51.05 -17.86
C THR A 268 14.65 51.88 -19.15
N SER A 269 14.64 53.21 -19.07
CA SER A 269 14.56 54.13 -20.22
C SER A 269 15.88 54.84 -20.59
N PHE A 270 17.02 54.37 -20.08
CA PHE A 270 18.36 54.85 -20.44
C PHE A 270 19.21 53.70 -20.99
N PHE A 271 19.03 53.36 -22.28
CA PHE A 271 20.08 53.01 -23.26
C PHE A 271 19.47 52.43 -24.56
N GLY A 272 19.85 52.99 -25.73
CA GLY A 272 19.88 52.28 -27.01
C GLY A 272 18.61 52.27 -27.90
N ASP A 273 18.47 53.28 -28.78
CA ASP A 273 17.60 53.21 -29.96
C ASP A 273 18.21 52.33 -31.07
N ALA A 274 17.40 51.45 -31.70
CA ALA A 274 17.58 51.02 -33.10
C ALA A 274 16.33 50.32 -33.69
N ASN A 275 15.69 50.96 -34.69
CA ASN A 275 15.11 50.42 -35.95
C ASN A 275 14.59 48.95 -36.03
N VAL A 276 13.45 48.61 -36.68
CA VAL A 276 12.48 49.39 -37.50
C VAL A 276 11.18 48.56 -37.75
N ARG A 277 10.02 49.25 -37.86
CA ARG A 277 8.71 48.94 -38.52
C ARG A 277 8.27 47.48 -38.79
N GLY A 278 6.99 47.08 -38.60
CA GLY A 278 5.80 47.84 -38.15
C GLY A 278 4.45 47.22 -38.60
N SER A 279 3.34 47.92 -38.31
CA SER A 279 1.91 47.62 -38.63
C SER A 279 1.26 46.35 -38.00
N GLY A 280 0.02 46.38 -37.48
CA GLY A 280 -0.83 47.54 -37.14
C GLY A 280 -2.34 47.21 -36.96
N LEU A 281 -3.02 47.97 -36.07
CA LEU A 281 -4.49 48.04 -35.83
C LEU A 281 -5.17 46.80 -35.20
N GLY A 282 -6.06 46.90 -34.20
CA GLY A 282 -6.39 48.02 -33.31
C GLY A 282 -7.77 47.89 -32.59
N ASN A 283 -7.87 48.43 -31.35
CA ASN A 283 -9.04 48.99 -30.61
C ASN A 283 -10.41 48.24 -30.54
N ALA A 284 -11.23 48.36 -29.46
CA ALA A 284 -11.06 48.85 -28.08
C ALA A 284 -12.35 48.62 -27.23
N SER A 285 -12.23 48.70 -25.88
CA SER A 285 -13.32 48.95 -24.87
C SER A 285 -14.44 47.89 -24.68
N GLY A 286 -15.10 47.76 -23.51
CA GLY A 286 -14.83 48.34 -22.17
C GLY A 286 -16.01 48.25 -21.16
N TYR A 287 -15.70 48.34 -19.86
CA TYR A 287 -16.60 48.66 -18.70
C TYR A 287 -17.73 47.70 -18.22
N ASN A 288 -17.38 46.76 -17.33
CA ASN A 288 -17.64 46.84 -15.86
C ASN A 288 -19.06 47.22 -15.31
N ARG A 289 -19.86 46.24 -14.78
CA ARG A 289 -20.42 46.16 -13.38
C ARG A 289 -21.58 45.13 -13.18
N ARG A 290 -21.81 44.75 -11.90
CA ARG A 290 -22.87 43.82 -11.37
C ARG A 290 -24.30 44.43 -11.40
N PRO A 291 -25.40 43.65 -11.22
CA PRO A 291 -26.04 43.58 -9.88
C PRO A 291 -26.91 42.33 -9.48
N THR A 292 -26.99 42.06 -8.16
CA THR A 292 -28.12 41.59 -7.29
C THR A 292 -29.06 40.38 -7.58
N HIS A 293 -29.46 39.70 -6.48
CA HIS A 293 -30.53 38.68 -6.36
C HIS A 293 -31.97 39.18 -6.64
N ASN A 294 -32.90 38.25 -6.94
CA ASN A 294 -34.10 37.97 -6.11
C ASN A 294 -34.88 36.70 -6.54
N ILE A 295 -35.79 36.22 -5.68
CA ILE A 295 -36.63 35.00 -5.82
C ILE A 295 -38.13 35.37 -5.83
N PRO A 296 -39.01 34.59 -6.50
CA PRO A 296 -40.41 34.49 -6.06
C PRO A 296 -41.06 33.07 -6.17
N ASP A 297 -41.23 32.43 -5.00
CA ASP A 297 -42.49 31.93 -4.39
C ASP A 297 -43.57 31.00 -5.05
N LEU A 298 -44.21 30.21 -4.16
CA LEU A 298 -45.50 29.43 -4.24
C LEU A 298 -45.65 28.28 -5.28
N ALA A 299 -46.18 27.09 -4.96
CA ALA A 299 -47.41 26.79 -4.19
C ALA A 299 -47.54 25.31 -3.67
N LEU A 300 -48.55 25.02 -2.86
CA LEU A 300 -48.94 23.68 -2.31
C LEU A 300 -50.40 23.30 -2.64
N PRO A 301 -50.74 21.99 -2.64
CA PRO A 301 -52.06 21.52 -2.21
C PRO A 301 -52.01 20.50 -1.05
N THR A 302 -53.16 20.16 -0.46
CA THR A 302 -53.25 19.60 0.91
C THR A 302 -54.02 18.28 1.06
N LYS A 303 -53.54 17.45 2.00
CA LYS A 303 -54.27 16.51 2.91
C LYS A 303 -55.37 15.59 2.35
N GLN A 304 -55.24 14.30 2.67
CA GLN A 304 -56.33 13.53 3.29
C GLN A 304 -55.85 12.80 4.56
N VAL A 305 -56.79 12.44 5.43
CA VAL A 305 -56.58 11.70 6.68
C VAL A 305 -57.73 10.70 6.83
N LEU A 306 -57.41 9.46 7.21
CA LEU A 306 -58.40 8.43 7.58
C LEU A 306 -57.93 7.67 8.83
N LEU A 307 -58.87 6.96 9.48
CA LEU A 307 -58.79 6.60 10.90
C LEU A 307 -58.33 5.14 11.17
N MET A 308 -57.83 4.91 12.39
CA MET A 308 -57.40 3.60 12.91
C MET A 308 -58.58 2.60 13.02
N PRO A 309 -58.29 1.28 13.11
CA PRO A 309 -58.22 0.70 14.46
C PRO A 309 -57.10 -0.34 14.67
N SER A 310 -57.00 -0.83 15.91
CA SER A 310 -55.94 -1.68 16.46
C SER A 310 -55.93 -3.15 15.99
N MET A 311 -54.77 -3.81 16.07
CA MET A 311 -54.59 -4.99 16.94
C MET A 311 -53.13 -5.46 17.13
N LYS A 312 -52.81 -5.76 18.40
CA LYS A 312 -51.97 -6.86 18.96
C LYS A 312 -50.55 -7.16 18.41
N ARG A 313 -49.65 -7.39 19.38
CA ARG A 313 -48.31 -8.03 19.28
C ARG A 313 -48.35 -9.28 18.38
N PRO A 314 -47.32 -9.51 17.53
CA PRO A 314 -46.04 -10.03 18.04
C PRO A 314 -44.79 -9.37 17.42
N LEU A 315 -44.03 -8.63 18.23
CA LEU A 315 -42.76 -8.00 17.81
C LEU A 315 -41.60 -8.18 18.81
N ILE A 316 -41.77 -9.06 19.80
CA ILE A 316 -40.76 -9.33 20.85
C ILE A 316 -39.76 -10.42 20.42
N ILE A 317 -40.10 -11.30 19.48
CA ILE A 317 -39.21 -12.37 19.01
C ILE A 317 -38.21 -11.84 17.96
N ILE A 318 -38.67 -11.00 17.02
CA ILE A 318 -37.80 -10.38 16.00
C ILE A 318 -36.72 -9.50 16.66
N LEU A 319 -37.07 -8.78 17.74
CA LEU A 319 -36.13 -7.90 18.44
C LEU A 319 -34.98 -8.66 19.13
N VAL A 320 -35.15 -9.94 19.48
CA VAL A 320 -34.09 -10.75 20.11
C VAL A 320 -33.14 -11.33 19.06
N VAL A 321 -33.66 -11.73 17.89
CA VAL A 321 -32.84 -12.29 16.80
C VAL A 321 -31.97 -11.22 16.12
N TRP A 322 -32.42 -9.95 16.10
CA TRP A 322 -31.69 -8.86 15.42
C TRP A 322 -30.62 -8.15 16.29
N ILE A 323 -30.40 -8.59 17.54
CA ILE A 323 -29.38 -7.99 18.44
C ILE A 323 -28.00 -8.66 18.31
N ASN A 324 -27.91 -9.83 17.68
CA ASN A 324 -26.73 -10.71 17.77
C ASN A 324 -25.67 -10.53 16.65
N LYS A 325 -25.56 -9.32 16.08
CA LYS A 325 -24.42 -8.90 15.23
C LYS A 325 -23.97 -7.48 15.59
N SER A 326 -23.24 -7.35 16.69
CA SER A 326 -22.49 -6.14 17.06
C SER A 326 -21.26 -6.52 17.89
N ILE A 327 -20.11 -5.90 17.57
CA ILE A 327 -18.80 -6.24 18.13
C ILE A 327 -18.72 -5.93 19.64
N CYS A 328 -19.44 -4.91 20.12
CA CYS A 328 -19.55 -4.65 21.56
C CYS A 328 -20.34 -5.74 22.31
N THR A 329 -21.24 -6.50 21.66
CA THR A 329 -21.99 -7.59 22.31
C THR A 329 -21.10 -8.81 22.56
N GLU A 330 -20.27 -9.21 21.58
CA GLU A 330 -19.35 -10.34 21.74
C GLU A 330 -18.30 -10.13 22.83
N LYS A 331 -17.72 -8.91 22.93
CA LYS A 331 -16.74 -8.62 23.98
C LYS A 331 -17.36 -8.64 25.39
N LEU A 332 -18.59 -8.17 25.54
CA LEU A 332 -19.33 -8.29 26.80
C LEU A 332 -19.68 -9.74 27.13
N ILE A 333 -20.08 -10.56 26.15
CA ILE A 333 -20.36 -11.99 26.34
C ILE A 333 -19.08 -12.73 26.75
N LYS A 334 -17.97 -12.59 26.00
CA LYS A 334 -16.70 -13.29 26.29
C LYS A 334 -16.09 -12.92 27.66
N ASN A 335 -16.32 -11.70 28.15
CA ASN A 335 -15.94 -11.34 29.52
C ASN A 335 -16.89 -11.96 30.56
N HIS A 336 -18.22 -11.95 30.33
CA HIS A 336 -19.16 -12.56 31.28
C HIS A 336 -19.12 -14.10 31.31
N GLU A 337 -18.77 -14.76 30.20
CA GLU A 337 -18.55 -16.21 30.15
C GLU A 337 -17.35 -16.64 31.01
N ARG A 338 -16.37 -15.76 31.21
CA ARG A 338 -15.22 -16.00 32.11
C ARG A 338 -15.62 -15.92 33.58
N ASP A 339 -16.50 -14.98 33.94
CA ASP A 339 -17.01 -14.78 35.31
C ASP A 339 -18.17 -15.72 35.68
N LEU A 340 -18.72 -16.50 34.74
CA LEU A 340 -19.80 -17.46 34.97
C LEU A 340 -19.34 -18.93 35.02
N TYR A 341 -18.05 -19.20 34.78
CA TYR A 341 -17.54 -20.57 34.68
C TYR A 341 -17.03 -21.21 35.98
N GLU A 342 -16.95 -20.45 37.09
CA GLU A 342 -16.50 -20.99 38.39
C GLU A 342 -17.65 -21.50 39.31
N ASP A 343 -18.90 -21.09 39.08
CA ASP A 343 -20.01 -21.29 40.05
C ASP A 343 -21.10 -22.29 39.61
N PHE A 344 -20.94 -22.97 38.47
CA PHE A 344 -21.94 -23.91 37.93
C PHE A 344 -21.35 -25.18 37.28
N ASN A 345 -20.82 -26.10 38.10
CA ASN A 345 -21.01 -27.56 37.93
C ASN A 345 -20.45 -28.37 39.12
N ALA A 346 -21.19 -28.35 40.24
CA ALA A 346 -21.14 -29.40 41.24
C ALA A 346 -22.34 -30.35 41.07
N ASP A 347 -22.13 -31.64 41.39
CA ASP A 347 -23.08 -32.76 41.38
C ASP A 347 -23.68 -33.27 40.04
N SER A 348 -23.53 -34.60 39.86
CA SER A 348 -24.10 -35.46 38.78
C SER A 348 -23.69 -35.15 37.32
N GLY A 349 -23.32 -36.09 36.45
CA GLY A 349 -23.04 -37.53 36.58
C GLY A 349 -24.07 -38.43 35.87
N TRP A 350 -23.68 -39.11 34.77
CA TRP A 350 -24.07 -40.48 34.39
C TRP A 350 -23.34 -40.93 33.09
N HIS A 351 -22.93 -42.20 33.05
CA HIS A 351 -22.01 -42.82 32.08
C HIS A 351 -22.52 -43.17 30.66
N ARG A 352 -21.54 -43.49 29.76
CA ARG A 352 -21.47 -44.67 28.83
C ARG A 352 -22.15 -44.57 27.43
N THR A 353 -21.63 -45.17 26.33
CA THR A 353 -20.43 -46.05 26.11
C THR A 353 -19.83 -45.92 24.68
N ARG A 354 -18.53 -46.24 24.53
CA ARG A 354 -17.77 -46.41 23.26
C ARG A 354 -18.12 -47.66 22.43
N ARG A 355 -17.75 -47.66 21.13
CA ARG A 355 -17.00 -48.70 20.37
C ARG A 355 -16.12 -47.97 19.31
N ASN A 356 -14.86 -48.27 18.94
CA ASN A 356 -13.98 -49.47 18.85
C ASN A 356 -14.38 -50.49 17.74
N ALA A 357 -13.51 -51.11 16.92
CA ALA A 357 -12.06 -51.02 16.62
C ALA A 357 -11.87 -51.41 15.10
N ALA A 358 -10.73 -51.68 14.44
CA ALA A 358 -9.32 -52.05 14.72
C ALA A 358 -8.46 -51.63 13.48
N GLN A 359 -7.13 -51.44 13.44
CA GLN A 359 -5.93 -52.08 14.03
C GLN A 359 -5.50 -53.42 13.37
N ILE A 360 -4.31 -53.46 12.72
CA ILE A 360 -3.37 -54.62 12.54
C ILE A 360 -2.13 -54.23 11.66
N VAL A 361 -0.89 -54.77 11.74
CA VAL A 361 -0.05 -55.29 12.86
C VAL A 361 1.42 -55.65 12.43
N LEU A 362 2.42 -55.59 13.34
CA LEU A 362 3.77 -56.28 13.36
C LEU A 362 4.85 -55.94 12.26
N SER A 363 6.19 -56.16 12.41
CA SER A 363 7.12 -56.37 13.57
C SER A 363 8.63 -56.47 13.16
N TYR A 364 9.54 -56.60 14.15
CA TYR A 364 11.02 -56.85 14.11
C TYR A 364 11.96 -55.63 13.92
N GLY A 365 13.19 -55.58 14.51
CA GLY A 365 13.74 -56.46 15.57
C GLY A 365 15.26 -56.34 15.88
N GLU A 366 15.59 -55.88 17.09
CA GLU A 366 16.73 -56.24 17.99
C GLU A 366 18.25 -56.12 17.65
N ASN A 367 18.98 -55.54 18.63
CA ASN A 367 20.37 -55.81 19.12
C ASN A 367 21.65 -55.28 18.39
N GLY A 368 22.49 -54.54 19.13
CA GLY A 368 23.88 -54.18 18.75
C GLY A 368 24.60 -53.17 19.69
N HIS A 369 25.39 -53.66 20.66
CA HIS A 369 26.22 -52.89 21.62
C HIS A 369 27.74 -53.18 21.39
N PRO A 370 28.73 -52.55 22.09
CA PRO A 370 28.91 -51.15 22.53
C PRO A 370 30.40 -50.66 22.35
N PHE A 371 30.85 -49.70 23.19
CA PHE A 371 32.22 -49.19 23.53
C PHE A 371 32.66 -47.82 22.92
N ASP A 372 33.52 -46.99 23.54
CA ASP A 372 33.78 -46.58 24.96
C ASP A 372 34.89 -45.48 25.02
N LYS A 373 34.96 -44.73 26.15
CA LYS A 373 36.14 -44.09 26.79
C LYS A 373 36.90 -42.85 26.23
N TYR A 374 37.04 -41.88 27.15
CA TYR A 374 38.19 -40.97 27.45
C TYR A 374 38.67 -39.95 26.39
N SER A 375 39.30 -38.81 26.74
CA SER A 375 39.17 -37.88 27.90
C SER A 375 40.07 -36.64 27.69
N SER A 376 39.75 -35.51 28.32
CA SER A 376 40.67 -34.76 29.21
C SER A 376 40.14 -33.36 29.56
N ALA A 377 40.52 -32.89 30.75
CA ALA A 377 40.58 -31.48 31.12
C ALA A 377 42.01 -31.18 31.58
N PRO A 378 42.41 -29.91 31.69
CA PRO A 378 42.93 -29.49 33.00
C PRO A 378 42.36 -28.16 33.49
N GLN A 379 42.66 -27.84 34.76
CA GLN A 379 42.14 -26.70 35.52
C GLN A 379 43.20 -25.58 35.65
N ALA A 380 42.76 -24.32 35.73
CA ALA A 380 43.23 -23.32 36.71
C ALA A 380 42.36 -22.05 36.55
N SER A 381 41.46 -21.62 37.44
CA SER A 381 41.55 -21.32 38.88
C SER A 381 42.36 -20.06 39.23
N HIS A 382 41.65 -18.94 39.46
CA HIS A 382 41.81 -18.23 40.73
C HIS A 382 40.52 -17.46 41.10
N THR A 383 40.24 -17.37 42.40
CA THR A 383 38.97 -16.90 42.97
C THR A 383 39.13 -15.67 43.85
N ARG A 384 38.11 -14.79 43.78
CA ARG A 384 37.51 -13.98 44.87
C ARG A 384 36.35 -13.20 44.22
N GLU A 385 35.07 -13.49 44.47
CA GLU A 385 34.33 -13.61 45.74
C GLU A 385 34.37 -12.37 46.62
N LEU A 386 33.31 -11.55 46.54
CA LEU A 386 32.50 -10.95 47.62
C LEU A 386 31.68 -9.77 47.03
N GLN A 387 30.36 -9.64 47.20
CA GLN A 387 29.27 -10.59 47.52
C GLN A 387 27.92 -9.90 47.13
N LEU A 388 26.89 -10.71 46.83
CA LEU A 388 25.44 -10.61 47.16
C LEU A 388 24.88 -9.21 47.55
N GLU A 389 23.68 -8.76 47.11
CA GLU A 389 22.52 -9.36 46.41
C GLU A 389 21.70 -8.19 45.76
N THR A 390 20.59 -8.32 45.03
CA THR A 390 19.59 -9.41 44.87
C THR A 390 19.12 -9.57 43.40
N ASN A 391 17.84 -9.89 43.14
CA ASN A 391 17.24 -10.23 41.83
C ASN A 391 16.26 -9.17 41.28
N GLU A 392 15.82 -9.45 40.03
CA GLU A 392 14.58 -9.08 39.31
C GLU A 392 14.80 -8.06 38.16
N SER A 393 14.96 -8.44 36.89
CA SER A 393 14.20 -9.29 35.93
C SER A 393 13.37 -8.45 34.92
N SER A 394 13.41 -8.87 33.64
CA SER A 394 12.59 -8.41 32.51
C SER A 394 12.51 -6.90 32.18
N SER A 395 13.29 -6.46 31.18
CA SER A 395 12.78 -5.71 30.01
C SER A 395 13.90 -5.48 28.98
N LEU A 396 13.95 -6.34 27.96
CA LEU A 396 14.66 -6.12 26.70
C LEU A 396 13.61 -5.96 25.58
N LEU A 397 14.06 -5.49 24.41
CA LEU A 397 13.29 -5.25 23.18
C LEU A 397 12.22 -4.14 23.28
N TYR A 398 12.49 -3.01 22.61
CA TYR A 398 11.71 -2.48 21.47
C TYR A 398 12.27 -1.10 21.07
N ASP A 399 13.38 -1.08 20.32
CA ASP A 399 14.03 0.17 19.88
C ASP A 399 14.90 -0.04 18.62
N THR A 400 14.30 -0.46 17.49
CA THR A 400 14.99 -0.60 16.18
C THR A 400 14.04 -0.76 14.96
N LEU A 401 13.11 0.17 14.70
CA LEU A 401 12.37 0.19 13.40
C LEU A 401 12.06 1.58 12.81
N GLU A 402 12.29 2.71 13.50
CA GLU A 402 12.00 4.06 12.96
C GLU A 402 13.27 4.87 12.60
N ARG A 403 14.11 4.38 11.67
CA ARG A 403 15.14 5.21 11.00
C ARG A 403 15.45 4.76 9.56
N TYR A 404 14.66 5.26 8.61
CA TYR A 404 15.12 5.47 7.23
C TYR A 404 15.39 6.96 7.00
N PRO A 405 16.63 7.45 7.20
CA PRO A 405 17.03 8.76 6.71
C PRO A 405 17.31 8.68 5.21
N THR A 406 16.82 9.64 4.43
CA THR A 406 17.32 9.85 3.06
C THR A 406 18.83 10.10 3.09
N VAL A 407 19.62 9.24 2.46
CA VAL A 407 21.10 9.30 2.49
C VAL A 407 21.60 10.47 1.64
N SER A 408 21.55 11.67 2.22
CA SER A 408 22.28 12.82 1.70
C SER A 408 23.79 12.58 1.91
N PRO A 409 24.63 12.60 0.86
CA PRO A 409 26.05 12.26 0.99
C PRO A 409 26.79 13.28 1.85
N SER A 410 27.24 12.84 3.03
CA SER A 410 28.01 13.66 3.98
C SER A 410 29.43 13.93 3.46
N PRO A 411 29.95 15.17 3.51
CA PRO A 411 31.22 15.53 2.88
C PRO A 411 32.44 15.08 3.70
N HIS A 412 33.11 14.01 3.28
CA HIS A 412 34.41 13.63 3.86
C HIS A 412 35.57 14.53 3.39
N SER A 413 36.57 14.68 4.26
CA SER A 413 37.49 15.83 4.24
C SER A 413 38.72 15.68 3.34
N SER A 414 38.83 16.60 2.39
CA SER A 414 40.10 17.26 1.98
C SER A 414 41.36 16.41 1.80
N GLN A 415 41.36 15.53 0.79
CA GLN A 415 42.53 15.38 -0.10
C GLN A 415 42.12 14.66 -1.39
N ALA A 416 42.35 15.30 -2.54
CA ALA A 416 41.92 14.79 -3.85
C ALA A 416 43.11 14.26 -4.67
N PRO A 417 43.25 12.92 -4.82
CA PRO A 417 43.79 12.33 -6.04
C PRO A 417 42.69 12.34 -7.14
N SER A 418 43.10 12.39 -8.41
CA SER A 418 42.15 12.42 -9.53
C SER A 418 41.51 11.05 -9.77
N THR A 419 40.25 10.88 -9.36
CA THR A 419 39.47 9.64 -9.60
C THR A 419 38.90 9.61 -11.02
N GLN A 420 39.59 8.92 -11.93
CA GLN A 420 38.88 8.23 -13.01
C GLN A 420 38.12 7.07 -12.37
N PHE A 421 36.80 7.02 -12.56
CA PHE A 421 36.01 5.85 -12.15
C PHE A 421 36.45 4.62 -12.98
N PRO A 422 36.49 3.42 -12.40
CA PRO A 422 36.85 2.22 -13.15
C PRO A 422 35.74 1.89 -14.16
N THR A 423 36.08 1.97 -15.45
CA THR A 423 35.38 1.24 -16.50
C THR A 423 35.58 -0.25 -16.26
N MET A 424 34.57 -1.07 -16.50
CA MET A 424 34.81 -2.51 -16.61
C MET A 424 35.73 -2.78 -17.80
N ILE A 425 36.48 -3.88 -17.72
CA ILE A 425 37.30 -4.36 -18.83
C ILE A 425 36.35 -4.72 -19.99
N SER A 426 36.79 -4.50 -21.22
CA SER A 426 35.98 -4.69 -22.45
C SER A 426 35.18 -6.00 -22.43
N TYR A 427 33.88 -5.91 -22.74
CA TYR A 427 32.91 -7.01 -22.71
C TYR A 427 33.50 -8.32 -23.29
N ASP A 428 33.87 -9.22 -22.39
CA ASP A 428 34.37 -10.55 -22.69
C ASP A 428 33.37 -11.58 -22.13
N PRO A 429 32.57 -12.22 -23.02
CA PRO A 429 31.59 -13.22 -22.63
C PRO A 429 32.14 -14.42 -21.85
N SER A 430 33.45 -14.63 -21.81
CA SER A 430 34.09 -15.72 -21.06
C SER A 430 34.35 -15.40 -19.58
N LEU A 431 34.16 -14.15 -19.15
CA LEU A 431 34.28 -13.72 -17.75
C LEU A 431 32.98 -13.86 -16.94
N TYR A 432 31.87 -14.23 -17.58
CA TYR A 432 30.56 -14.37 -16.95
C TYR A 432 30.32 -15.83 -16.51
N GLU A 433 30.07 -16.04 -15.22
CA GLU A 433 29.67 -17.32 -14.63
C GLU A 433 28.23 -17.24 -14.09
N PRO A 434 27.51 -18.38 -13.90
CA PRO A 434 26.18 -18.39 -13.29
C PRO A 434 26.15 -17.67 -11.94
N LEU A 435 25.16 -16.80 -11.73
CA LEU A 435 25.09 -15.90 -10.57
C LEU A 435 25.02 -16.68 -9.25
N ARG A 436 25.98 -16.48 -8.34
CA ARG A 436 26.11 -17.25 -7.10
C ARG A 436 25.34 -16.57 -5.95
N ILE A 437 24.10 -17.01 -5.72
CA ILE A 437 23.20 -16.43 -4.70
C ILE A 437 23.31 -17.19 -3.36
N HIS A 438 23.47 -16.47 -2.25
CA HIS A 438 23.45 -17.01 -0.89
C HIS A 438 22.18 -16.61 -0.14
N VAL A 439 21.45 -17.60 0.37
CA VAL A 439 20.26 -17.40 1.21
C VAL A 439 20.66 -17.39 2.68
N ASP A 440 20.50 -16.26 3.37
CA ASP A 440 20.71 -16.19 4.82
C ASP A 440 19.37 -16.11 5.58
N ALA A 441 18.89 -17.27 6.00
CA ALA A 441 17.62 -17.45 6.71
C ALA A 441 17.79 -17.60 8.25
N HIS A 442 18.83 -17.01 8.86
CA HIS A 442 19.10 -17.21 10.29
C HIS A 442 18.00 -16.68 11.21
N ARG A 443 17.37 -15.54 10.87
CA ARG A 443 16.32 -14.90 11.70
C ARG A 443 15.01 -15.69 11.71
N LEU A 444 14.69 -16.42 10.63
CA LEU A 444 13.56 -17.38 10.61
C LEU A 444 13.65 -18.49 11.67
N LYS A 445 14.72 -18.61 12.48
CA LYS A 445 14.72 -19.56 13.61
C LYS A 445 13.83 -19.07 14.76
N SER A 446 13.94 -17.80 15.18
CA SER A 446 13.20 -17.31 16.35
C SER A 446 11.69 -17.38 16.13
N LEU A 447 11.20 -17.11 14.91
CA LEU A 447 9.78 -17.24 14.56
C LEU A 447 9.18 -18.62 14.93
N VAL A 448 9.95 -19.71 14.82
CA VAL A 448 9.51 -21.07 15.19
C VAL A 448 9.73 -21.37 16.68
N ASP A 449 10.74 -20.76 17.30
CA ASP A 449 10.92 -20.84 18.75
C ASP A 449 9.81 -20.06 19.51
N ASP A 450 9.26 -18.99 18.90
CA ASP A 450 8.18 -18.13 19.43
C ASP A 450 6.77 -18.63 19.05
N ASP A 451 6.51 -18.99 17.79
CA ASP A 451 5.26 -19.60 17.30
C ASP A 451 5.52 -20.93 16.55
N PRO A 452 5.40 -22.08 17.24
CA PRO A 452 5.56 -23.40 16.63
C PRO A 452 4.56 -23.72 15.50
N SER A 453 3.46 -22.98 15.32
CA SER A 453 2.56 -23.17 14.18
C SER A 453 3.20 -22.76 12.84
N LYS A 454 4.21 -21.89 12.88
CA LYS A 454 5.00 -21.43 11.73
C LYS A 454 6.02 -22.45 11.23
N TYR A 455 6.14 -23.61 11.88
CA TYR A 455 7.13 -24.64 11.52
C TYR A 455 7.07 -25.04 10.04
N ASP A 456 5.88 -25.30 9.51
CA ASP A 456 5.73 -25.84 8.15
C ASP A 456 6.20 -24.86 7.07
N ILE A 457 5.77 -23.59 7.14
CA ILE A 457 6.22 -22.56 6.19
C ILE A 457 7.71 -22.24 6.36
N VAL A 458 8.20 -22.12 7.59
CA VAL A 458 9.63 -21.85 7.84
C VAL A 458 10.51 -23.00 7.38
N ASN A 459 10.06 -24.25 7.53
CA ASN A 459 10.74 -25.40 6.96
C ASN A 459 10.74 -25.31 5.43
N TYR A 460 9.58 -25.10 4.79
CA TYR A 460 9.47 -25.00 3.34
C TYR A 460 10.36 -23.91 2.72
N LEU A 461 10.37 -22.72 3.33
CA LEU A 461 11.23 -21.60 2.95
C LEU A 461 12.73 -21.96 3.01
N LYS A 462 13.15 -22.67 4.06
CA LYS A 462 14.55 -23.05 4.29
C LYS A 462 15.03 -24.24 3.48
N THR A 463 14.16 -25.21 3.18
CA THR A 463 14.56 -26.46 2.51
C THR A 463 14.27 -26.48 1.01
N GLU A 464 13.32 -25.69 0.53
CA GLU A 464 12.91 -25.69 -0.88
C GLU A 464 12.80 -24.30 -1.48
N ALA A 465 11.87 -23.46 -1.02
CA ALA A 465 11.40 -22.30 -1.78
C ALA A 465 12.52 -21.28 -2.08
N ALA A 466 13.31 -20.89 -1.07
CA ALA A 466 14.40 -19.95 -1.28
C ALA A 466 15.57 -20.56 -2.09
N ALA A 467 15.75 -21.87 -2.05
CA ALA A 467 16.75 -22.57 -2.88
C ALA A 467 16.30 -22.66 -4.35
N LYS A 468 15.01 -22.88 -4.62
CA LYS A 468 14.41 -22.80 -5.96
C LYS A 468 14.55 -21.40 -6.56
N ALA A 469 14.20 -20.36 -5.79
CA ALA A 469 14.31 -18.97 -6.26
C ALA A 469 15.75 -18.56 -6.55
N ALA A 470 16.70 -19.01 -5.72
CA ALA A 470 18.13 -18.86 -6.00
C ALA A 470 18.55 -19.62 -7.28
N GLU A 471 18.21 -20.91 -7.42
CA GLU A 471 18.56 -21.70 -8.60
C GLU A 471 17.93 -21.13 -9.89
N PHE A 472 16.70 -20.62 -9.80
CA PHE A 472 16.02 -19.94 -10.88
C PHE A 472 16.85 -18.76 -11.40
N TRP A 473 17.22 -17.82 -10.52
CA TRP A 473 17.99 -16.65 -10.93
C TRP A 473 19.44 -17.01 -11.32
N SER A 474 20.07 -18.01 -10.69
CA SER A 474 21.38 -18.56 -11.12
C SER A 474 21.35 -19.18 -12.52
N ARG A 475 20.20 -19.72 -12.96
CA ARG A 475 20.03 -20.31 -14.30
C ARG A 475 19.80 -19.25 -15.38
N HIS A 476 19.08 -18.18 -15.02
CA HIS A 476 18.69 -17.09 -15.91
C HIS A 476 19.73 -15.97 -16.02
N LEU A 477 20.50 -15.70 -14.97
CA LEU A 477 21.49 -14.63 -14.93
C LEU A 477 22.89 -15.20 -14.68
N SER A 478 23.83 -14.76 -15.52
CA SER A 478 25.27 -14.86 -15.24
C SER A 478 25.81 -13.49 -14.86
N THR A 479 26.91 -13.42 -14.13
CA THR A 479 27.59 -12.17 -13.79
C THR A 479 29.10 -12.36 -13.82
N ILE A 480 29.87 -11.26 -13.80
CA ILE A 480 31.30 -11.34 -13.51
C ILE A 480 31.45 -11.62 -12.00
N PRO A 481 32.07 -12.73 -11.59
CA PRO A 481 32.11 -13.12 -10.18
C PRO A 481 32.78 -12.09 -9.27
N VAL A 482 32.25 -11.90 -8.06
CA VAL A 482 32.98 -11.24 -6.98
C VAL A 482 34.22 -12.09 -6.65
N GLY A 483 35.40 -11.47 -6.74
CA GLY A 483 36.71 -12.14 -6.64
C GLY A 483 37.33 -12.18 -5.23
N GLU A 484 36.70 -11.51 -4.26
CA GLU A 484 37.02 -11.56 -2.82
C GLU A 484 35.75 -11.95 -2.04
N ASP A 485 35.85 -12.15 -0.73
CA ASP A 485 34.68 -12.46 0.10
C ASP A 485 33.76 -11.24 0.23
N ILE A 486 32.44 -11.42 0.06
CA ILE A 486 31.46 -10.37 0.34
C ILE A 486 31.44 -10.13 1.85
N ILE A 487 31.69 -8.89 2.27
CA ILE A 487 31.56 -8.44 3.66
C ILE A 487 30.41 -7.44 3.73
N ILE A 488 29.39 -7.76 4.54
CA ILE A 488 28.24 -6.88 4.81
C ILE A 488 28.36 -6.38 6.26
N THR A 489 28.18 -5.07 6.48
CA THR A 489 28.21 -4.45 7.81
C THR A 489 26.82 -3.95 8.26
N PRO A 490 26.60 -3.67 9.56
CA PRO A 490 25.35 -3.11 10.07
C PRO A 490 24.97 -1.75 9.47
N GLU A 491 25.94 -0.96 9.00
CA GLU A 491 25.69 0.32 8.32
C GLU A 491 25.17 0.15 6.90
N GLN A 492 25.48 -0.97 6.24
CA GLN A 492 24.97 -1.29 4.91
C GLN A 492 23.58 -1.93 5.00
N CYS A 493 23.42 -2.98 5.80
CA CYS A 493 22.17 -3.76 5.87
C CYS A 493 21.62 -3.89 7.30
N PRO A 494 21.08 -2.81 7.92
CA PRO A 494 20.71 -2.81 9.34
C PRO A 494 19.77 -3.95 9.77
N LEU A 495 18.77 -4.29 8.95
CA LEU A 495 17.77 -5.33 9.25
C LEU A 495 18.37 -6.76 9.29
N ALA A 496 19.51 -6.99 8.63
CA ALA A 496 20.23 -8.27 8.67
C ALA A 496 20.90 -8.54 10.04
N PHE A 497 21.13 -7.49 10.84
CA PHE A 497 21.79 -7.57 12.14
C PHE A 497 20.82 -7.48 13.32
N GLN A 498 19.54 -7.17 13.08
CA GLN A 498 18.53 -7.02 14.12
C GLN A 498 18.34 -8.33 14.91
N GLY A 499 18.40 -8.24 16.23
CA GLY A 499 18.36 -9.39 17.14
C GLY A 499 19.66 -10.20 17.23
N SER A 500 20.71 -9.89 16.46
CA SER A 500 22.00 -10.57 16.56
C SER A 500 22.86 -9.97 17.68
N GLU A 501 23.32 -10.80 18.62
CA GLU A 501 24.28 -10.34 19.64
C GLU A 501 25.68 -10.15 19.03
N LYS A 502 26.13 -8.90 18.97
CA LYS A 502 27.56 -8.51 18.86
C LYS A 502 28.29 -9.10 17.65
N ARG A 503 27.72 -8.99 16.45
CA ARG A 503 28.41 -9.33 15.19
C ARG A 503 28.69 -8.06 14.38
N ASP A 504 29.97 -7.74 14.21
CA ASP A 504 30.40 -6.49 13.56
C ASP A 504 30.28 -6.54 12.02
N ALA A 505 30.21 -7.75 11.44
CA ALA A 505 29.98 -7.99 10.02
C ALA A 505 29.50 -9.44 9.77
N TYR A 506 28.94 -9.70 8.59
CA TYR A 506 28.82 -11.03 8.00
C TYR A 506 29.83 -11.17 6.83
N THR A 507 30.28 -12.39 6.54
CA THR A 507 31.25 -12.67 5.48
C THR A 507 30.86 -13.92 4.70
N TYR A 508 30.79 -13.81 3.36
CA TYR A 508 30.32 -14.86 2.46
C TYR A 508 31.35 -15.10 1.35
N ASN A 509 31.80 -16.35 1.22
CA ASN A 509 32.80 -16.78 0.24
C ASN A 509 32.11 -17.41 -0.98
N GLN A 510 32.72 -17.28 -2.17
CA GLN A 510 32.16 -17.75 -3.46
C GLN A 510 30.72 -17.26 -3.75
N THR A 511 30.36 -16.07 -3.29
CA THR A 511 29.02 -15.47 -3.40
C THR A 511 29.08 -14.19 -4.24
N ASP A 512 28.04 -13.90 -5.01
CA ASP A 512 27.86 -12.66 -5.78
C ASP A 512 26.72 -11.80 -5.24
N LEU A 513 25.68 -12.43 -4.69
CA LEU A 513 24.54 -11.78 -4.06
C LEU A 513 24.16 -12.53 -2.78
N VAL A 514 23.96 -11.80 -1.68
CA VAL A 514 23.36 -12.31 -0.44
C VAL A 514 21.93 -11.78 -0.35
N PHE A 515 20.96 -12.61 0.04
CA PHE A 515 19.68 -12.08 0.53
C PHE A 515 19.32 -12.64 1.90
N TYR A 516 18.89 -11.73 2.78
CA TYR A 516 18.44 -12.05 4.12
C TYR A 516 16.94 -12.32 4.13
N LEU A 517 16.54 -13.50 4.62
CA LEU A 517 15.14 -13.95 4.58
C LEU A 517 14.49 -13.84 5.97
N PHE A 518 13.39 -13.06 6.02
CA PHE A 518 12.57 -12.79 7.21
C PHE A 518 11.11 -13.20 6.95
N ALA A 519 10.33 -13.39 8.01
CA ALA A 519 8.88 -13.58 7.92
C ALA A 519 8.18 -13.09 9.18
N ASP A 520 6.93 -12.64 9.04
CA ASP A 520 6.08 -12.09 10.11
C ASP A 520 6.74 -10.94 10.92
N GLU A 521 7.44 -10.05 10.22
CA GLU A 521 8.00 -8.83 10.79
C GLU A 521 7.43 -7.60 10.08
N GLY A 522 7.64 -6.39 10.63
CA GLY A 522 7.39 -5.13 9.94
C GLY A 522 5.96 -4.93 9.42
N PRO A 523 5.72 -4.87 8.08
CA PRO A 523 4.44 -4.47 7.50
C PRO A 523 3.29 -5.49 7.65
N CYS A 524 3.55 -6.71 8.15
CA CYS A 524 2.54 -7.77 8.24
C CYS A 524 1.36 -7.45 9.19
N ASP A 525 1.52 -6.56 10.17
CA ASP A 525 0.45 -6.15 11.12
C ASP A 525 -0.54 -5.09 10.56
N GLY A 526 -0.52 -4.87 9.24
CA GLY A 526 -1.28 -3.84 8.52
C GLY A 526 -2.81 -4.03 8.50
N GLU A 527 -3.54 -3.11 7.85
CA GLU A 527 -4.96 -3.34 7.46
C GLU A 527 -5.06 -4.01 6.07
N SER A 528 -3.95 -4.05 5.34
CA SER A 528 -3.76 -4.76 4.06
C SER A 528 -2.26 -5.01 3.91
N PRO A 529 -1.71 -6.02 4.61
CA PRO A 529 -0.29 -6.33 4.51
C PRO A 529 0.07 -6.81 3.10
N PRO A 530 1.30 -6.57 2.63
CA PRO A 530 1.77 -7.13 1.37
C PRO A 530 2.05 -8.63 1.54
N ILE A 531 2.07 -9.40 0.45
CA ILE A 531 2.33 -10.85 0.53
C ILE A 531 3.80 -11.11 0.90
N ALA A 532 4.69 -10.34 0.28
CA ALA A 532 6.08 -10.16 0.66
C ALA A 532 6.51 -8.71 0.38
N PHE A 533 7.72 -8.35 0.79
CA PHE A 533 8.37 -7.08 0.44
C PHE A 533 9.89 -7.25 0.50
N SER A 534 10.62 -6.54 -0.35
CA SER A 534 12.08 -6.58 -0.41
C SER A 534 12.69 -5.23 -0.82
N ASP A 535 13.97 -5.08 -0.53
CA ASP A 535 14.76 -3.89 -0.88
C ASP A 535 16.25 -4.25 -0.97
N GLU A 536 17.01 -3.51 -1.78
CA GLU A 536 18.47 -3.62 -1.80
C GLU A 536 19.09 -2.90 -0.58
N CYS A 537 20.24 -3.36 -0.08
CA CYS A 537 20.91 -2.74 1.06
C CYS A 537 22.42 -2.55 0.90
N ALA A 538 23.08 -3.33 0.02
CA ALA A 538 24.50 -3.15 -0.27
C ALA A 538 24.79 -3.26 -1.77
N MET A 539 25.62 -2.34 -2.27
CA MET A 539 26.15 -2.35 -3.64
C MET A 539 27.68 -2.45 -3.63
N ASP A 540 28.26 -2.96 -4.72
CA ASP A 540 29.71 -3.00 -4.94
C ASP A 540 30.28 -1.71 -5.58
N GLN A 541 31.57 -1.70 -5.91
CA GLN A 541 32.25 -0.55 -6.51
C GLN A 541 31.86 -0.28 -7.99
N PHE A 542 31.04 -1.15 -8.57
CA PHE A 542 30.40 -1.00 -9.89
C PHE A 542 28.89 -0.73 -9.75
N ASP A 543 28.46 -0.28 -8.56
CA ASP A 543 27.08 0.02 -8.19
C ASP A 543 26.11 -1.19 -8.27
N ARG A 544 26.60 -2.42 -8.44
CA ARG A 544 25.76 -3.63 -8.53
C ARG A 544 25.28 -4.06 -7.14
N PRO A 545 23.99 -4.42 -6.96
CA PRO A 545 23.51 -5.04 -5.73
C PRO A 545 24.27 -6.32 -5.37
N ILE A 546 24.81 -6.36 -4.15
CA ILE A 546 25.51 -7.51 -3.55
C ILE A 546 24.87 -7.98 -2.24
N ALA A 547 24.00 -7.17 -1.62
CA ALA A 547 23.04 -7.67 -0.64
C ALA A 547 21.70 -6.94 -0.67
N GLY A 548 20.63 -7.67 -0.37
CA GLY A 548 19.29 -7.16 -0.08
C GLY A 548 18.61 -7.98 1.01
N TRP A 549 17.35 -7.67 1.30
CA TRP A 549 16.55 -8.39 2.29
C TRP A 549 15.12 -8.60 1.78
N LEU A 550 14.50 -9.70 2.22
CA LEU A 550 13.20 -10.18 1.77
C LEU A 550 12.38 -10.61 2.98
N LEU A 551 11.17 -10.08 3.09
CA LEU A 551 10.24 -10.28 4.20
C LEU A 551 8.93 -10.87 3.68
N ILE A 552 8.41 -11.93 4.30
CA ILE A 552 7.17 -12.62 3.87
C ILE A 552 6.12 -12.58 4.98
N CYS A 553 4.87 -12.27 4.65
CA CYS A 553 3.77 -12.39 5.60
C CYS A 553 3.17 -13.81 5.51
N SER A 554 3.41 -14.63 6.54
CA SER A 554 3.19 -16.08 6.48
C SER A 554 1.72 -16.48 6.43
N GLU A 555 0.81 -15.59 6.82
CA GLU A 555 -0.63 -15.83 6.88
C GLU A 555 -1.24 -16.18 5.52
N PHE A 556 -0.66 -15.67 4.42
CA PHE A 556 -1.07 -15.98 3.05
C PHE A 556 -0.74 -17.41 2.60
N PHE A 557 -0.01 -18.18 3.41
CA PHE A 557 0.51 -19.51 3.09
C PHE A 557 0.19 -20.55 4.19
N SER A 558 -0.96 -20.41 4.84
CA SER A 558 -1.38 -21.23 6.00
C SER A 558 -1.60 -22.73 5.71
N SER A 559 -1.63 -23.14 4.45
CA SER A 559 -1.85 -24.53 4.00
C SER A 559 -0.66 -25.08 3.20
N ILE A 560 0.51 -24.45 3.28
CA ILE A 560 1.75 -24.81 2.55
C ILE A 560 2.21 -26.27 2.73
N SER A 561 1.72 -26.99 3.74
CA SER A 561 2.03 -28.39 4.04
C SER A 561 1.00 -29.43 3.56
N SER A 562 -0.13 -29.04 2.94
CA SER A 562 -1.09 -30.02 2.43
C SER A 562 -0.67 -30.61 1.07
N ASP A 563 -0.93 -31.91 0.87
CA ASP A 563 -0.68 -32.63 -0.39
C ASP A 563 -1.82 -32.49 -1.42
N ASP A 564 -2.82 -31.67 -1.12
CA ASP A 564 -3.96 -31.38 -2.00
C ASP A 564 -3.65 -30.26 -3.01
N THR A 565 -4.67 -29.82 -3.74
CA THR A 565 -4.55 -28.77 -4.77
C THR A 565 -4.28 -27.40 -4.15
N GLU A 566 -4.83 -27.11 -2.97
CA GLU A 566 -4.62 -25.85 -2.28
C GLU A 566 -3.17 -25.71 -1.81
N GLY A 567 -2.60 -26.74 -1.17
CA GLY A 567 -1.20 -26.73 -0.76
C GLY A 567 -0.23 -26.66 -1.95
N ARG A 568 -0.58 -27.25 -3.10
CA ARG A 568 0.18 -27.06 -4.35
C ARG A 568 0.10 -25.62 -4.85
N SER A 569 -1.09 -25.03 -4.89
CA SER A 569 -1.33 -23.64 -5.28
C SER A 569 -0.52 -22.67 -4.41
N GLN A 570 -0.58 -22.82 -3.08
CA GLN A 570 0.19 -21.98 -2.15
C GLN A 570 1.71 -22.16 -2.30
N ARG A 571 2.20 -23.37 -2.60
CA ARG A 571 3.64 -23.59 -2.89
C ARG A 571 4.08 -22.93 -4.20
N GLN A 572 3.30 -23.05 -5.27
CA GLN A 572 3.56 -22.37 -6.54
C GLN A 572 3.58 -20.84 -6.35
N LYS A 573 2.52 -20.28 -5.74
CA LYS A 573 2.42 -18.84 -5.46
C LYS A 573 3.59 -18.33 -4.60
N LEU A 574 4.10 -19.13 -3.68
CA LEU A 574 5.28 -18.77 -2.87
C LEU A 574 6.58 -18.80 -3.68
N ASP A 575 6.75 -19.78 -4.57
CA ASP A 575 7.89 -19.81 -5.51
C ASP A 575 7.85 -18.59 -6.45
N GLU A 576 6.68 -18.19 -6.95
CA GLU A 576 6.47 -17.00 -7.81
C GLU A 576 6.76 -15.69 -7.06
N VAL A 577 6.23 -15.52 -5.84
CA VAL A 577 6.49 -14.34 -5.00
C VAL A 577 7.97 -14.23 -4.65
N LEU A 578 8.66 -15.34 -4.35
CA LEU A 578 10.11 -15.30 -4.14
C LEU A 578 10.89 -14.90 -5.40
N GLN A 579 10.45 -15.33 -6.59
CA GLN A 579 11.06 -14.87 -7.85
C GLN A 579 10.88 -13.36 -8.05
N HIS A 580 9.68 -12.83 -7.74
CA HIS A 580 9.35 -11.40 -7.81
C HIS A 580 10.26 -10.55 -6.90
N GLU A 581 10.29 -10.87 -5.61
CA GLU A 581 11.06 -10.09 -4.64
C GLU A 581 12.59 -10.19 -4.88
N LEU A 582 13.10 -11.35 -5.34
CA LEU A 582 14.51 -11.44 -5.74
C LEU A 582 14.83 -10.52 -6.94
N ALA A 583 13.87 -10.26 -7.84
CA ALA A 583 14.09 -9.35 -8.97
C ALA A 583 14.24 -7.88 -8.53
N HIS A 584 13.52 -7.44 -7.49
CA HIS A 584 13.74 -6.12 -6.90
C HIS A 584 15.16 -6.01 -6.33
N ILE A 585 15.59 -6.98 -5.51
CA ILE A 585 16.96 -7.06 -4.97
C ILE A 585 18.04 -7.11 -6.07
N LEU A 586 17.77 -7.75 -7.20
CA LEU A 586 18.64 -7.78 -8.39
C LEU A 586 18.70 -6.44 -9.15
N GLY A 587 17.86 -5.46 -8.81
CA GLY A 587 17.88 -4.12 -9.40
C GLY A 587 16.76 -3.82 -10.40
N MET A 588 15.64 -4.54 -10.35
CA MET A 588 14.38 -4.04 -10.91
C MET A 588 13.68 -3.14 -9.88
N SER A 589 14.21 -1.93 -9.68
CA SER A 589 13.62 -0.91 -8.81
C SER A 589 13.98 0.51 -9.28
N GLY A 590 13.06 1.46 -9.17
CA GLY A 590 13.34 2.86 -9.49
C GLY A 590 14.45 3.50 -8.63
N SER A 591 14.79 2.91 -7.46
CA SER A 591 15.97 3.28 -6.67
C SER A 591 17.29 2.94 -7.38
N THR A 592 17.35 1.78 -8.04
CA THR A 592 18.56 1.24 -8.67
C THR A 592 18.74 1.65 -10.13
N MET A 593 17.66 2.04 -10.84
CA MET A 593 17.73 2.48 -12.25
C MET A 593 18.73 3.61 -12.51
N ALA A 594 18.92 4.53 -11.54
CA ALA A 594 19.93 5.58 -11.66
C ALA A 594 21.38 5.05 -11.61
N TYR A 595 21.59 3.88 -11.00
CA TYR A 595 22.89 3.26 -10.81
C TYR A 595 23.35 2.39 -11.98
N TRP A 596 22.43 1.95 -12.85
CA TRP A 596 22.70 1.07 -13.99
C TRP A 596 23.85 1.55 -14.91
N ARG A 597 24.48 0.56 -15.56
CA ARG A 597 25.68 0.72 -16.39
C ARG A 597 25.44 0.23 -17.83
N ASP A 598 26.25 0.74 -18.73
CA ASP A 598 26.20 0.42 -20.16
C ASP A 598 27.31 -0.57 -20.50
N SER A 599 26.94 -1.83 -20.71
CA SER A 599 27.85 -2.93 -21.09
C SER A 599 28.55 -2.66 -22.42
N LEU A 600 27.87 -2.03 -23.39
CA LEU A 600 28.40 -1.67 -24.70
C LEU A 600 29.43 -0.53 -24.62
N LYS A 601 29.27 0.39 -23.65
CA LYS A 601 30.25 1.43 -23.30
C LYS A 601 31.28 0.97 -22.25
N GLY A 602 31.45 -0.34 -22.04
CA GLY A 602 32.48 -0.90 -21.14
C GLY A 602 32.17 -0.76 -19.66
N GLY A 603 30.90 -0.94 -19.27
CA GLY A 603 30.45 -0.81 -17.88
C GLY A 603 30.54 0.63 -17.36
N ALA A 604 30.50 1.63 -18.23
CA ALA A 604 30.38 3.03 -17.83
C ALA A 604 28.98 3.27 -17.24
N PRO A 605 28.83 4.10 -16.18
CA PRO A 605 27.51 4.54 -15.71
C PRO A 605 26.66 5.14 -16.83
N ARG A 606 25.38 4.76 -16.92
CA ARG A 606 24.42 5.38 -17.85
C ARG A 606 24.13 6.82 -17.37
N THR A 607 23.66 6.94 -16.13
CA THR A 607 23.52 8.21 -15.41
C THR A 607 24.88 8.76 -14.99
N LEU A 608 25.14 10.04 -15.28
CA LEU A 608 26.38 10.71 -14.92
C LEU A 608 26.65 10.69 -13.40
N ARG A 609 27.92 10.68 -13.02
CA ARG A 609 28.38 10.69 -11.62
C ARG A 609 29.14 11.99 -11.29
N PRO A 610 29.02 12.56 -10.08
CA PRO A 610 28.13 12.15 -8.99
C PRO A 610 26.66 12.31 -9.38
N LEU A 611 25.79 11.48 -8.80
CA LEU A 611 24.36 11.53 -9.03
C LEU A 611 23.79 12.88 -8.59
N ALA A 612 22.95 13.47 -9.43
CA ALA A 612 22.24 14.71 -9.13
C ALA A 612 20.88 14.39 -8.49
N VAL A 613 20.53 15.14 -7.45
CA VAL A 613 19.16 15.16 -6.92
C VAL A 613 18.42 16.32 -7.57
N GLU A 614 17.31 16.01 -8.24
CA GLU A 614 16.53 16.95 -9.04
C GLU A 614 15.05 16.92 -8.62
N GLU A 615 14.30 17.97 -8.97
CA GLU A 615 12.88 18.12 -8.63
C GLU A 615 12.04 17.43 -9.73
N VAL A 616 11.34 16.36 -9.35
CA VAL A 616 10.67 15.42 -10.28
C VAL A 616 9.19 15.33 -9.98
N MET A 617 8.35 15.39 -11.01
CA MET A 617 6.93 15.06 -10.91
C MET A 617 6.72 13.56 -11.15
N CYS A 618 6.23 12.85 -10.15
CA CYS A 618 5.96 11.42 -10.22
C CYS A 618 4.69 11.10 -11.05
N VAL A 619 4.44 9.82 -11.33
CA VAL A 619 3.23 9.35 -12.02
C VAL A 619 1.95 9.89 -11.39
N ASN A 620 1.83 9.78 -10.07
CA ASN A 620 0.72 10.30 -9.26
C ASN A 620 0.62 11.85 -9.16
N GLY A 621 1.51 12.60 -9.82
CA GLY A 621 1.51 14.07 -9.85
C GLY A 621 2.10 14.76 -8.63
N THR A 622 2.55 14.01 -7.62
CA THR A 622 3.36 14.59 -6.52
C THR A 622 4.73 15.03 -7.05
N ILE A 623 5.30 16.07 -6.45
CA ILE A 623 6.64 16.56 -6.76
C ILE A 623 7.57 16.18 -5.61
N ILE A 624 8.66 15.47 -5.91
CA ILE A 624 9.68 15.07 -4.93
C ILE A 624 11.09 15.46 -5.42
N ASN A 625 12.04 15.52 -4.49
CA ASN A 625 13.45 15.60 -4.82
C ASN A 625 14.03 14.17 -4.81
N THR A 626 14.45 13.67 -5.97
CA THR A 626 15.03 12.33 -6.12
C THR A 626 16.16 12.32 -7.15
N THR A 627 16.88 11.20 -7.28
CA THR A 627 17.82 10.98 -8.38
C THR A 627 17.08 10.38 -9.55
N MET A 628 17.24 10.96 -10.75
CA MET A 628 16.72 10.35 -11.99
C MET A 628 17.78 9.53 -12.71
N PRO A 629 17.39 8.42 -13.37
CA PRO A 629 18.17 7.81 -14.44
C PRO A 629 18.37 8.79 -15.61
N SER A 630 19.34 8.50 -16.48
CA SER A 630 19.48 9.22 -17.75
C SER A 630 18.30 8.96 -18.70
N GLU A 631 18.02 9.91 -19.60
CA GLU A 631 16.99 9.78 -20.65
C GLU A 631 17.27 8.62 -21.63
N ASP A 632 18.51 8.11 -21.72
CA ASP A 632 18.87 6.87 -22.46
C ASP A 632 18.77 5.59 -21.61
N THR A 633 18.15 5.68 -20.43
CA THR A 633 17.80 4.57 -19.53
C THR A 633 16.30 4.54 -19.27
N VAL A 634 15.74 5.65 -18.76
CA VAL A 634 14.30 5.80 -18.46
C VAL A 634 13.82 7.16 -18.96
N MET A 635 12.72 7.18 -19.71
CA MET A 635 12.04 8.41 -20.11
C MET A 635 10.68 8.54 -19.40
N MET A 636 10.21 9.77 -19.23
CA MET A 636 8.82 10.06 -18.85
C MET A 636 7.96 10.14 -20.11
N GLY A 637 6.80 9.50 -20.10
CA GLY A 637 5.77 9.58 -21.14
C GLY A 637 4.43 10.07 -20.60
N THR A 638 3.46 10.24 -21.49
CA THR A 638 2.08 10.58 -21.15
C THR A 638 1.12 9.98 -22.17
N THR A 639 0.02 9.36 -21.74
CA THR A 639 -1.01 8.77 -22.63
C THR A 639 -1.82 9.84 -23.35
N ASN A 640 -2.62 9.44 -24.34
CA ASN A 640 -3.61 10.30 -24.99
C ASN A 640 -4.60 10.92 -23.98
N SER A 641 -4.96 10.18 -22.92
CA SER A 641 -5.83 10.63 -21.82
C SER A 641 -5.13 11.50 -20.75
N GLY A 642 -3.81 11.71 -20.84
CA GLY A 642 -3.05 12.57 -19.93
C GLY A 642 -2.39 11.86 -18.73
N VAL A 643 -2.43 10.53 -18.68
CA VAL A 643 -1.80 9.72 -17.63
C VAL A 643 -0.28 9.74 -17.77
N ARG A 644 0.45 10.20 -16.75
CA ARG A 644 1.93 10.11 -16.72
C ARG A 644 2.38 8.68 -16.45
N TYR A 645 3.45 8.27 -17.14
CA TYR A 645 4.13 7.00 -16.90
C TYR A 645 5.64 7.17 -17.09
N PHE A 646 6.43 6.18 -16.65
CA PHE A 646 7.85 6.05 -17.01
C PHE A 646 8.05 4.82 -17.90
N GLU A 647 9.11 4.83 -18.71
CA GLU A 647 9.38 3.81 -19.72
C GLU A 647 10.88 3.51 -19.78
N VAL A 648 11.24 2.24 -19.62
CA VAL A 648 12.63 1.74 -19.72
C VAL A 648 12.99 1.61 -21.20
N VAL A 649 13.82 2.52 -21.69
CA VAL A 649 14.13 2.70 -23.13
C VAL A 649 15.50 2.13 -23.52
N THR A 650 16.05 1.26 -22.68
CA THR A 650 17.35 0.64 -22.92
C THR A 650 17.31 -0.34 -24.11
N PRO A 651 18.45 -0.57 -24.81
CA PRO A 651 18.42 -1.18 -26.15
C PRO A 651 17.88 -2.61 -26.19
N THR A 652 18.16 -3.43 -25.18
CA THR A 652 17.73 -4.84 -25.13
C THR A 652 16.25 -4.93 -24.79
N VAL A 653 15.80 -4.15 -23.80
CA VAL A 653 14.39 -4.01 -23.41
C VAL A 653 13.55 -3.56 -24.61
N ARG A 654 13.99 -2.49 -25.30
CA ARG A 654 13.33 -1.98 -26.51
C ARG A 654 13.21 -3.05 -27.60
N ASN A 655 14.27 -3.81 -27.86
CA ASN A 655 14.24 -4.88 -28.88
C ASN A 655 13.27 -6.00 -28.50
N VAL A 656 13.17 -6.37 -27.22
CA VAL A 656 12.21 -7.39 -26.76
C VAL A 656 10.77 -6.90 -26.93
N VAL A 657 10.47 -5.66 -26.54
CA VAL A 657 9.12 -5.09 -26.74
C VAL A 657 8.78 -4.98 -28.24
N ALA A 658 9.73 -4.56 -29.07
CA ALA A 658 9.53 -4.50 -30.52
C ALA A 658 9.17 -5.87 -31.12
N ASN A 659 9.82 -6.95 -30.66
CA ASN A 659 9.54 -8.31 -31.11
C ASN A 659 8.23 -8.87 -30.53
N GLN A 660 7.93 -8.62 -29.25
CA GLN A 660 6.72 -9.12 -28.59
C GLN A 660 5.43 -8.56 -29.23
N PHE A 661 5.40 -7.27 -29.53
CA PHE A 661 4.19 -6.59 -30.01
C PHE A 661 4.19 -6.33 -31.52
N ASP A 662 5.10 -6.91 -32.30
CA ASP A 662 5.35 -6.58 -33.73
C ASP A 662 5.37 -5.06 -34.01
N CYS A 663 6.34 -4.39 -33.38
CA CYS A 663 6.43 -2.93 -33.39
C CYS A 663 7.88 -2.43 -33.46
N GLU A 664 8.44 -2.30 -34.67
CA GLU A 664 9.78 -1.71 -34.90
C GLU A 664 9.97 -0.32 -34.25
N ASN A 665 8.88 0.43 -34.11
CA ASN A 665 8.86 1.78 -33.53
C ASN A 665 8.63 1.80 -32.00
N ALA A 666 8.58 0.65 -31.32
CA ALA A 666 8.48 0.60 -29.86
C ALA A 666 9.63 1.37 -29.23
N THR A 667 9.37 2.18 -28.22
CA THR A 667 10.36 3.03 -27.54
C THR A 667 11.09 2.32 -26.41
N GLY A 668 10.38 1.48 -25.65
CA GLY A 668 10.85 0.77 -24.47
C GLY A 668 9.73 -0.03 -23.80
N ALA A 669 9.90 -0.39 -22.54
CA ALA A 669 8.89 -1.07 -21.72
C ALA A 669 8.32 -0.13 -20.65
N ARG A 670 6.99 0.06 -20.64
CA ARG A 670 6.30 0.95 -19.70
C ARG A 670 6.28 0.36 -18.28
N LEU A 671 6.71 1.16 -17.31
CA LEU A 671 6.59 0.88 -15.88
C LEU A 671 5.19 1.21 -15.36
N ASP A 672 4.81 0.59 -14.25
CA ASP A 672 3.52 0.80 -13.60
C ASP A 672 3.36 2.24 -13.09
N ASN A 673 2.18 2.81 -13.33
CA ASN A 673 1.74 4.14 -12.89
C ASN A 673 0.89 4.09 -11.61
N PHE A 674 0.48 2.90 -11.17
CA PHE A 674 -0.26 2.65 -9.93
C PHE A 674 0.65 2.46 -8.71
N ASP A 675 1.98 2.35 -8.90
CA ASP A 675 2.96 2.23 -7.82
C ASP A 675 2.80 3.38 -6.81
N ARG A 676 2.56 3.01 -5.55
CA ARG A 676 2.24 3.93 -4.44
C ARG A 676 3.46 4.32 -3.62
N PHE A 677 4.60 3.68 -3.86
CA PHE A 677 5.78 3.75 -3.02
C PHE A 677 6.99 4.32 -3.79
N ASN A 678 7.07 4.09 -5.10
CA ASN A 678 8.10 4.64 -5.96
C ASN A 678 7.58 5.84 -6.79
N CYS A 679 8.48 6.76 -7.15
CA CYS A 679 8.18 7.87 -8.05
C CYS A 679 8.23 7.46 -9.53
N ILE A 680 9.17 6.55 -9.85
CA ILE A 680 9.45 6.05 -11.20
C ILE A 680 8.65 4.77 -11.52
N GLY A 681 8.32 4.00 -10.46
CA GLY A 681 7.78 2.65 -10.56
C GLY A 681 8.86 1.58 -10.39
N SER A 682 8.56 0.50 -9.66
CA SER A 682 9.40 -0.71 -9.58
C SER A 682 8.81 -1.91 -10.33
N HIS A 683 7.63 -1.78 -10.95
CA HIS A 683 6.89 -2.84 -11.64
C HIS A 683 6.66 -2.54 -13.12
N TRP A 684 6.39 -3.57 -13.93
CA TRP A 684 5.89 -3.39 -15.29
C TRP A 684 4.41 -2.99 -15.30
N SER A 685 4.00 -2.20 -16.30
CA SER A 685 2.61 -1.78 -16.46
C SER A 685 1.67 -2.97 -16.66
N SER A 686 0.77 -3.20 -15.69
CA SER A 686 -0.28 -4.21 -15.76
C SER A 686 -1.11 -4.16 -17.04
N ARG A 687 -1.31 -2.97 -17.65
CA ARG A 687 -2.05 -2.81 -18.93
C ARG A 687 -1.39 -3.57 -20.08
N ILE A 688 -0.05 -3.61 -20.12
CA ILE A 688 0.74 -4.10 -21.27
C ILE A 688 1.32 -5.50 -21.03
N PHE A 689 1.75 -5.80 -19.80
CA PHE A 689 2.51 -7.02 -19.48
C PHE A 689 1.76 -7.94 -18.50
N ALA A 690 0.48 -8.23 -18.74
CA ALA A 690 -0.40 -8.87 -17.73
C ALA A 690 0.00 -10.31 -17.29
N GLU A 691 0.81 -11.01 -18.10
CA GLU A 691 1.32 -12.37 -17.83
C GLU A 691 2.77 -12.36 -17.26
N GLU A 692 3.33 -11.19 -16.99
CA GLU A 692 4.63 -11.02 -16.32
C GLU A 692 4.49 -11.20 -14.79
N THR A 693 5.47 -11.82 -14.15
CA THR A 693 5.55 -11.88 -12.68
C THR A 693 5.82 -10.52 -12.06
N MET A 694 6.49 -9.59 -12.75
CA MET A 694 6.91 -8.28 -12.23
C MET A 694 5.89 -7.13 -12.41
N VAL A 695 4.60 -7.43 -12.58
CA VAL A 695 3.53 -6.43 -12.43
C VAL A 695 3.16 -6.26 -10.94
N SER A 696 2.56 -5.13 -10.54
CA SER A 696 2.33 -4.78 -9.12
C SER A 696 1.28 -5.61 -8.38
N ARG A 697 0.65 -6.59 -9.04
CA ARG A 697 -0.48 -7.37 -8.54
C ARG A 697 -0.44 -8.81 -9.06
N ASN A 698 -0.49 -9.79 -8.15
CA ASN A 698 -0.80 -11.17 -8.54
C ASN A 698 -2.20 -11.23 -9.19
N MET A 699 -2.23 -11.77 -10.39
CA MET A 699 -3.41 -11.91 -11.23
C MET A 699 -3.95 -13.35 -11.21
N PRO A 700 -5.15 -13.64 -11.76
CA PRO A 700 -5.63 -15.01 -11.96
C PRO A 700 -4.93 -15.77 -13.11
N TRP A 701 -3.98 -15.16 -13.82
CA TRP A 701 -3.22 -15.79 -14.91
C TRP A 701 -2.03 -16.59 -14.36
N GLU A 702 -1.49 -17.51 -15.17
CA GLU A 702 -0.18 -18.10 -14.92
C GLU A 702 0.88 -17.04 -15.27
N GLN A 703 1.49 -16.43 -14.25
CA GLN A 703 2.48 -15.35 -14.44
C GLN A 703 3.90 -15.91 -14.43
N SER A 704 4.77 -15.39 -15.30
CA SER A 704 6.17 -15.84 -15.40
C SER A 704 7.14 -14.69 -15.61
N ILE A 705 8.41 -14.90 -15.29
CA ILE A 705 9.50 -13.98 -15.66
C ILE A 705 9.78 -14.16 -17.15
N THR A 706 9.52 -13.12 -17.92
CA THR A 706 9.56 -13.12 -19.38
C THR A 706 10.85 -12.50 -19.93
N ALA A 707 10.97 -12.46 -21.25
CA ALA A 707 12.08 -11.81 -21.94
C ALA A 707 12.26 -10.31 -21.55
N VAL A 708 11.22 -9.58 -21.15
CA VAL A 708 11.34 -8.13 -20.87
C VAL A 708 12.08 -7.87 -19.56
N THR A 709 11.81 -8.66 -18.53
CA THR A 709 12.55 -8.65 -17.25
C THR A 709 13.99 -9.15 -17.44
N LEU A 710 14.20 -10.20 -18.23
CA LEU A 710 15.55 -10.67 -18.56
C LEU A 710 16.35 -9.62 -19.35
N ALA A 711 15.71 -8.90 -20.27
CA ALA A 711 16.33 -7.82 -21.03
C ALA A 711 16.67 -6.60 -20.16
N LEU A 712 15.84 -6.28 -19.16
CA LEU A 712 16.19 -5.29 -18.13
C LEU A 712 17.48 -5.69 -17.42
N PHE A 713 17.63 -6.95 -17.01
CA PHE A 713 18.84 -7.41 -16.33
C PHE A 713 20.11 -7.41 -17.20
N GLU A 714 20.03 -7.72 -18.50
CA GLU A 714 21.16 -7.49 -19.43
C GLU A 714 21.48 -5.98 -19.56
N ASP A 715 20.46 -5.13 -19.66
CA ASP A 715 20.63 -3.68 -19.83
C ASP A 715 21.10 -2.95 -18.55
N THR A 716 20.97 -3.53 -17.35
CA THR A 716 21.65 -3.01 -16.14
C THR A 716 23.17 -2.94 -16.30
N GLY A 717 23.73 -3.75 -17.21
CA GLY A 717 25.17 -3.96 -17.38
C GLY A 717 25.83 -4.80 -16.29
N TRP A 718 25.10 -5.21 -15.25
CA TRP A 718 25.60 -6.03 -14.13
C TRP A 718 25.51 -7.54 -14.40
N TYR A 719 24.50 -7.95 -15.17
CA TYR A 719 24.22 -9.35 -15.49
C TYR A 719 24.30 -9.58 -16.99
N LYS A 720 24.35 -10.86 -17.35
CA LYS A 720 24.12 -11.36 -18.69
C LYS A 720 22.97 -12.35 -18.64
N ALA A 721 21.93 -12.10 -19.41
CA ALA A 721 20.70 -12.87 -19.41
C ALA A 721 20.82 -14.12 -20.30
N ASN A 722 20.24 -15.21 -19.81
CA ASN A 722 20.13 -16.48 -20.50
C ASN A 722 18.68 -16.68 -20.96
N PHE A 723 18.33 -16.07 -22.09
CA PHE A 723 17.03 -16.19 -22.74
C PHE A 723 16.64 -17.63 -23.10
N SER A 724 17.56 -18.61 -23.02
CA SER A 724 17.29 -20.04 -23.23
C SER A 724 17.09 -20.85 -21.94
N ALA A 725 17.05 -20.23 -20.76
CA ALA A 725 16.93 -20.92 -19.46
C ALA A 725 15.50 -21.18 -18.96
N SER A 726 14.49 -20.53 -19.55
CA SER A 726 13.13 -20.51 -19.01
C SER A 726 12.45 -21.89 -19.04
N PRO A 727 11.72 -22.28 -17.97
CA PRO A 727 10.78 -23.40 -18.03
C PRO A 727 9.69 -23.08 -19.06
N GLY A 728 9.69 -23.82 -20.18
CA GLY A 728 9.04 -23.36 -21.41
C GLY A 728 9.93 -22.32 -22.11
N THR A 729 10.47 -22.66 -23.28
CA THR A 729 11.61 -21.96 -23.89
C THR A 729 11.18 -20.66 -24.58
N LEU A 730 10.87 -19.64 -23.78
CA LEU A 730 10.42 -18.31 -24.22
C LEU A 730 9.30 -18.34 -25.28
N TYR A 731 8.26 -19.12 -24.99
CA TYR A 731 6.97 -18.86 -25.62
C TYR A 731 6.57 -17.42 -25.29
N PRO A 732 6.26 -16.58 -26.31
CA PRO A 732 5.89 -15.21 -26.05
C PRO A 732 4.59 -15.17 -25.22
N PRO A 733 4.48 -14.27 -24.23
CA PRO A 733 3.22 -14.02 -23.53
C PRO A 733 2.09 -13.83 -24.56
N SER A 734 1.00 -14.59 -24.41
CA SER A 734 -0.13 -14.54 -25.34
C SER A 734 -0.85 -13.19 -25.27
N TYR A 735 -0.76 -12.53 -24.12
CA TYR A 735 -1.25 -11.18 -23.89
C TYR A 735 -0.53 -10.15 -24.80
N GLY A 736 -1.26 -9.61 -25.78
CA GLY A 736 -0.77 -8.59 -26.71
C GLY A 736 0.25 -9.05 -27.75
N TYR A 737 0.57 -10.35 -27.86
CA TYR A 737 1.53 -10.84 -28.86
C TYR A 737 1.13 -10.42 -30.27
N GLY A 738 2.06 -9.81 -31.04
CA GLY A 738 1.83 -9.37 -32.40
C GLY A 738 0.71 -8.34 -32.59
N ALA A 739 0.24 -7.66 -31.54
CA ALA A 739 -0.90 -6.74 -31.61
C ALA A 739 -0.58 -5.38 -32.29
N GLY A 740 0.66 -5.12 -32.65
CA GLY A 740 1.12 -3.89 -33.29
C GLY A 740 1.31 -2.72 -32.32
N CYS A 741 1.98 -1.66 -32.79
CA CYS A 741 2.32 -0.48 -31.99
C CYS A 741 1.13 0.21 -31.30
N ALA A 742 -0.08 0.10 -31.86
CA ALA A 742 -1.29 0.69 -31.29
C ALA A 742 -1.62 0.08 -29.91
N PHE A 743 -1.34 -1.20 -29.69
CA PHE A 743 -1.52 -1.86 -28.38
C PHE A 743 -0.70 -1.19 -27.27
N LEU A 744 0.46 -0.61 -27.59
CA LEU A 744 1.34 0.09 -26.64
C LEU A 744 0.94 1.56 -26.40
N THR A 745 0.26 2.19 -27.36
CA THR A 745 0.16 3.66 -27.45
C THR A 745 -1.26 4.21 -27.44
N ASP A 746 -2.22 3.51 -28.02
CA ASP A 746 -3.63 3.92 -28.08
C ASP A 746 -4.44 3.39 -26.89
N ASP A 747 -5.62 3.97 -26.68
CA ASP A 747 -6.53 3.55 -25.61
C ASP A 747 -7.19 2.20 -25.93
N CYS A 748 -7.42 1.38 -24.90
CA CYS A 748 -7.90 0.00 -25.04
C CYS A 748 -9.36 -0.13 -25.52
N ILE A 749 -10.13 0.96 -25.41
CA ILE A 749 -11.48 1.13 -25.94
C ILE A 749 -11.51 2.50 -26.63
N LEU A 750 -12.06 2.56 -27.85
CA LEU A 750 -12.23 3.77 -28.65
C LEU A 750 -13.68 3.86 -29.13
N ASP A 751 -14.35 5.01 -28.91
CA ASP A 751 -15.76 5.24 -29.29
C ASP A 751 -16.72 4.09 -28.86
N ASP A 752 -16.67 3.65 -27.59
CA ASP A 752 -17.41 2.49 -27.05
C ASP A 752 -17.15 1.14 -27.80
N ASN A 753 -16.01 0.99 -28.45
CA ASN A 753 -15.62 -0.19 -29.22
C ASN A 753 -14.21 -0.69 -28.86
N VAL A 754 -14.02 -2.01 -28.90
CA VAL A 754 -12.69 -2.63 -28.82
C VAL A 754 -11.98 -2.43 -30.17
N PRO A 755 -10.77 -1.85 -30.21
CA PRO A 755 -10.00 -1.69 -31.45
C PRO A 755 -9.59 -3.03 -32.06
N GLU A 756 -9.20 -3.04 -33.34
CA GLU A 756 -8.79 -4.25 -34.07
C GLU A 756 -7.61 -4.98 -33.39
N PHE A 757 -6.60 -4.23 -32.92
CA PHE A 757 -5.47 -4.76 -32.14
C PHE A 757 -5.86 -5.39 -30.79
N GLY A 758 -7.09 -5.14 -30.33
CA GLY A 758 -7.54 -5.45 -28.98
C GLY A 758 -8.52 -6.62 -28.87
N GLN A 759 -9.04 -7.15 -29.98
CA GLN A 759 -10.28 -7.96 -29.97
C GLN A 759 -10.22 -9.26 -29.14
N ASP A 760 -9.06 -9.89 -29.04
CA ASP A 760 -8.84 -11.08 -28.20
C ASP A 760 -8.65 -10.73 -26.71
N THR A 761 -8.17 -9.52 -26.42
CA THR A 761 -7.66 -9.12 -25.10
C THR A 761 -8.67 -8.27 -24.33
N PHE A 762 -9.11 -7.17 -24.94
CA PHE A 762 -10.03 -6.20 -24.36
C PHE A 762 -11.48 -6.55 -24.70
N CYS A 763 -12.41 -6.14 -23.84
CA CYS A 763 -13.82 -6.51 -23.95
C CYS A 763 -14.74 -5.36 -23.54
N LYS A 764 -16.02 -5.41 -23.94
CA LYS A 764 -16.96 -4.29 -23.77
C LYS A 764 -18.38 -4.68 -23.34
N THR A 765 -18.54 -5.87 -22.78
CA THR A 765 -19.82 -6.39 -22.30
C THR A 765 -19.75 -6.50 -20.79
N LEU A 766 -20.75 -6.00 -20.06
CA LEU A 766 -20.81 -6.10 -18.60
C LEU A 766 -20.62 -7.56 -18.14
N THR A 767 -19.90 -7.80 -17.05
CA THR A 767 -19.58 -9.14 -16.52
C THR A 767 -20.84 -10.02 -16.35
N THR A 768 -21.97 -9.41 -15.99
CA THR A 768 -23.30 -10.04 -15.88
C THR A 768 -23.78 -10.62 -17.20
N ASP A 769 -23.66 -9.85 -18.28
CA ASP A 769 -24.16 -10.16 -19.62
C ASP A 769 -23.10 -10.82 -20.52
N SER A 770 -21.84 -10.85 -20.09
CA SER A 770 -20.74 -11.50 -20.82
C SER A 770 -21.03 -13.00 -20.97
N PRO A 771 -20.99 -13.56 -22.19
CA PRO A 771 -20.87 -15.00 -22.35
C PRO A 771 -19.54 -15.47 -21.76
N ILE A 772 -19.47 -16.77 -21.45
CA ILE A 772 -18.19 -17.41 -21.11
C ILE A 772 -17.41 -17.59 -22.42
N ARG A 773 -16.12 -17.20 -22.42
CA ARG A 773 -15.19 -17.38 -23.54
C ARG A 773 -13.87 -17.96 -23.03
N CYS A 774 -12.97 -18.26 -23.95
CA CYS A 774 -11.57 -18.53 -23.65
C CYS A 774 -10.82 -17.27 -23.24
N ASP A 775 -9.75 -17.46 -22.47
CA ASP A 775 -8.79 -16.43 -22.13
C ASP A 775 -7.71 -16.28 -23.21
N VAL A 776 -6.91 -15.21 -23.18
CA VAL A 776 -5.90 -14.95 -24.24
C VAL A 776 -4.87 -16.08 -24.41
N SER A 777 -4.59 -16.83 -23.35
CA SER A 777 -3.68 -17.99 -23.37
C SER A 777 -4.34 -19.28 -23.89
N HIS A 778 -5.66 -19.28 -24.10
CA HIS A 778 -6.49 -20.44 -24.42
C HIS A 778 -6.28 -21.63 -23.46
N LYS A 779 -5.97 -21.36 -22.19
CA LYS A 779 -5.82 -22.37 -21.12
C LYS A 779 -7.08 -22.50 -20.27
N ARG A 780 -7.86 -21.42 -20.08
CA ARG A 780 -8.97 -21.35 -19.11
C ARG A 780 -10.26 -20.77 -19.69
N PHE A 781 -11.37 -21.01 -18.99
CA PHE A 781 -12.66 -20.36 -19.24
C PHE A 781 -12.76 -19.06 -18.42
N THR A 782 -13.31 -18.00 -19.01
CA THR A 782 -13.33 -16.65 -18.46
C THR A 782 -14.55 -15.83 -18.95
N LYS A 783 -14.71 -14.62 -18.41
CA LYS A 783 -15.69 -13.59 -18.79
C LYS A 783 -15.00 -12.23 -18.95
N CYS A 784 -15.67 -11.28 -19.59
CA CYS A 784 -15.28 -9.87 -19.51
C CYS A 784 -15.38 -9.37 -18.06
N ASP A 785 -14.43 -8.54 -17.59
CA ASP A 785 -14.36 -8.00 -16.23
C ASP A 785 -14.93 -6.58 -16.06
N LEU A 786 -15.67 -6.09 -17.06
CA LEU A 786 -16.28 -4.77 -17.11
C LEU A 786 -17.48 -4.65 -16.16
N VAL A 787 -17.45 -3.68 -15.24
CA VAL A 787 -18.57 -3.36 -14.35
C VAL A 787 -19.03 -1.91 -14.50
N ASP A 788 -20.28 -1.63 -14.13
CA ASP A 788 -20.76 -0.27 -13.87
C ASP A 788 -20.66 0.03 -12.38
N TYR A 789 -19.72 0.90 -12.01
CA TYR A 789 -19.44 1.30 -10.64
C TYR A 789 -20.63 1.99 -9.93
N SER A 790 -21.66 2.45 -10.67
CA SER A 790 -22.88 3.00 -10.07
C SER A 790 -23.83 1.92 -9.53
N THR A 791 -23.77 0.69 -10.06
CA THR A 791 -24.61 -0.45 -9.65
C THR A 791 -23.82 -1.61 -9.04
N TYR A 792 -22.50 -1.63 -9.19
CA TYR A 792 -21.60 -2.72 -8.78
C TYR A 792 -21.80 -3.20 -7.32
N ILE A 793 -22.22 -2.31 -6.42
CA ILE A 793 -22.47 -2.59 -5.00
C ILE A 793 -23.56 -3.69 -4.79
N GLU A 794 -24.41 -3.96 -5.79
CA GLU A 794 -25.50 -4.93 -5.68
C GLU A 794 -25.15 -6.38 -6.10
N ASP A 795 -23.96 -6.67 -6.65
CA ASP A 795 -23.61 -8.02 -7.13
C ASP A 795 -22.93 -8.91 -6.05
N PRO A 796 -23.62 -9.93 -5.50
CA PRO A 796 -23.05 -10.81 -4.47
C PRO A 796 -21.90 -11.68 -4.97
N VAL A 797 -21.71 -11.86 -6.29
CA VAL A 797 -20.60 -12.63 -6.86
C VAL A 797 -19.25 -11.99 -6.53
N TYR A 798 -19.20 -10.65 -6.48
CA TYR A 798 -17.94 -9.88 -6.39
C TYR A 798 -17.78 -9.11 -5.07
N THR A 799 -18.83 -8.99 -4.23
CA THR A 799 -18.76 -8.34 -2.89
C THR A 799 -17.73 -8.91 -1.91
N PHE A 800 -17.10 -10.05 -2.20
CA PHE A 800 -15.99 -10.61 -1.40
C PHE A 800 -14.65 -9.91 -1.63
N LEU A 801 -14.49 -9.16 -2.72
CA LEU A 801 -13.27 -8.42 -3.07
C LEU A 801 -13.42 -6.95 -2.68
N THR A 802 -12.35 -6.35 -2.14
CA THR A 802 -12.32 -4.93 -1.77
C THR A 802 -12.49 -4.06 -3.00
N ALA A 803 -13.66 -3.40 -3.11
CA ALA A 803 -14.00 -2.61 -4.28
C ALA A 803 -12.99 -1.46 -4.50
N PRO A 804 -12.36 -1.37 -5.67
CA PRO A 804 -11.55 -0.21 -6.02
C PRO A 804 -12.45 1.01 -6.20
N SER A 805 -11.84 2.20 -6.21
CA SER A 805 -12.54 3.43 -6.62
C SER A 805 -12.97 3.32 -8.10
N ALA A 806 -13.98 4.10 -8.49
CA ALA A 806 -14.35 4.25 -9.90
C ALA A 806 -13.20 4.91 -10.69
N PRO A 807 -13.09 4.68 -12.02
CA PRO A 807 -12.05 5.27 -12.85
C PRO A 807 -12.08 6.81 -12.81
N GLY A 808 -10.90 7.42 -12.70
CA GLY A 808 -10.69 8.86 -12.89
C GLY A 808 -10.97 9.29 -14.34
N GLU A 809 -11.09 10.60 -14.58
CA GLU A 809 -11.35 11.15 -15.94
C GLU A 809 -10.34 10.65 -16.98
N GLU A 810 -9.11 10.41 -16.55
CA GLU A 810 -7.98 9.90 -17.35
C GLU A 810 -8.08 8.40 -17.72
N TYR A 811 -9.04 7.66 -17.16
CA TYR A 811 -9.30 6.23 -17.42
C TYR A 811 -10.75 5.95 -17.92
N GLN A 812 -11.53 6.98 -18.24
CA GLN A 812 -12.92 6.86 -18.68
C GLN A 812 -13.06 6.66 -20.20
N TYR A 813 -12.81 5.44 -20.67
CA TYR A 813 -12.84 5.12 -22.12
C TYR A 813 -14.24 4.99 -22.74
N PHE A 814 -15.30 5.00 -21.93
CA PHE A 814 -16.68 4.80 -22.36
C PHE A 814 -17.51 6.08 -22.24
N THR A 815 -18.55 6.21 -23.09
CA THR A 815 -19.51 7.32 -22.98
C THR A 815 -20.32 7.29 -21.68
N ASN A 816 -20.41 6.13 -21.02
CA ASN A 816 -20.80 6.03 -19.63
C ASN A 816 -19.56 6.01 -18.73
N THR A 817 -19.30 7.12 -18.05
CA THR A 817 -18.09 7.36 -17.24
C THR A 817 -17.99 6.50 -15.97
N THR A 818 -19.00 5.69 -15.65
CA THR A 818 -18.96 4.74 -14.53
C THR A 818 -18.54 3.33 -14.95
N LEU A 819 -18.15 3.10 -16.20
CA LEU A 819 -17.70 1.81 -16.72
C LEU A 819 -16.17 1.64 -16.61
N GLY A 820 -15.71 0.49 -16.12
CA GLY A 820 -14.29 0.11 -16.08
C GLY A 820 -14.05 -1.34 -15.64
N SER A 821 -12.82 -1.83 -15.77
CA SER A 821 -12.43 -3.16 -15.24
C SER A 821 -12.50 -3.18 -13.72
N PHE A 822 -13.23 -4.15 -13.16
CA PHE A 822 -13.24 -4.39 -11.72
C PHE A 822 -11.98 -5.10 -11.20
N ILE A 823 -11.48 -6.10 -11.95
CA ILE A 823 -10.40 -6.98 -11.51
C ILE A 823 -9.04 -6.35 -11.78
N ARG A 824 -8.92 -5.67 -12.92
CA ARG A 824 -7.70 -5.05 -13.45
C ARG A 824 -7.82 -3.52 -13.50
N PHE A 825 -8.26 -2.93 -12.39
CA PHE A 825 -8.25 -1.48 -12.18
C PHE A 825 -6.82 -0.90 -12.25
N ASP A 826 -5.81 -1.70 -11.92
CA ASP A 826 -4.38 -1.41 -12.08
C ASP A 826 -3.89 -1.49 -13.54
N ALA A 827 -4.66 -2.11 -14.44
CA ALA A 827 -4.37 -2.14 -15.88
C ALA A 827 -4.94 -0.90 -16.60
N ASP A 828 -4.75 0.30 -16.03
CA ASP A 828 -5.37 1.54 -16.48
C ASP A 828 -6.92 1.44 -16.56
N TYR A 829 -7.56 0.62 -15.70
CA TYR A 829 -8.98 0.21 -15.78
C TYR A 829 -9.44 -0.46 -17.10
N CYS A 830 -8.52 -0.87 -17.97
CA CYS A 830 -8.87 -1.49 -19.27
C CYS A 830 -9.61 -2.83 -19.10
N PRO A 831 -10.87 -2.94 -19.56
CA PRO A 831 -11.64 -4.17 -19.43
C PRO A 831 -11.10 -5.28 -20.32
N THR A 832 -10.94 -6.49 -19.75
CA THR A 832 -10.39 -7.67 -20.42
C THR A 832 -11.11 -8.95 -20.04
N TYR A 833 -10.83 -10.02 -20.78
CA TYR A 833 -11.35 -11.37 -20.50
C TYR A 833 -10.69 -12.03 -19.26
N ALA A 834 -10.78 -11.37 -18.11
CA ALA A 834 -10.13 -11.77 -16.84
C ALA A 834 -11.10 -12.28 -15.76
N ALA A 835 -12.42 -12.22 -15.97
CA ALA A 835 -13.39 -12.49 -14.90
C ALA A 835 -13.69 -13.99 -14.71
N PRO A 836 -13.83 -14.45 -13.46
CA PRO A 836 -14.15 -15.85 -13.16
C PRO A 836 -15.55 -16.19 -13.70
N PRO A 837 -15.69 -17.26 -14.49
CA PRO A 837 -16.98 -17.64 -15.07
C PRO A 837 -17.93 -18.30 -14.06
N TYR A 838 -17.39 -18.82 -12.95
CA TYR A 838 -18.15 -19.54 -11.91
C TYR A 838 -17.73 -19.11 -10.50
N LEU A 839 -18.49 -19.59 -9.50
CA LEU A 839 -18.19 -19.48 -8.08
C LEU A 839 -17.89 -20.86 -7.49
N THR A 840 -16.98 -20.89 -6.52
CA THR A 840 -16.80 -22.01 -5.58
C THR A 840 -17.96 -22.02 -4.59
N ILE A 841 -18.68 -23.13 -4.51
CA ILE A 841 -19.84 -23.31 -3.62
C ILE A 841 -19.52 -24.38 -2.58
N ASN A 842 -19.77 -24.05 -1.31
CA ASN A 842 -19.43 -24.90 -0.19
C ASN A 842 -20.48 -25.98 0.12
N THR A 843 -20.18 -26.86 1.07
CA THR A 843 -21.06 -27.96 1.50
C THR A 843 -22.40 -27.51 2.11
N SER A 844 -22.57 -26.21 2.39
CA SER A 844 -23.81 -25.59 2.85
C SER A 844 -24.57 -24.82 1.75
N GLY A 845 -24.09 -24.85 0.51
CA GLY A 845 -24.70 -24.14 -0.62
C GLY A 845 -24.41 -22.64 -0.67
N ILE A 846 -23.35 -22.17 0.01
CA ILE A 846 -22.93 -20.76 0.06
C ILE A 846 -21.72 -20.58 -0.85
N ALA A 847 -21.66 -19.48 -1.60
CA ALA A 847 -20.48 -19.11 -2.37
C ALA A 847 -19.33 -18.70 -1.44
N GLU A 848 -18.14 -19.25 -1.65
CA GLU A 848 -16.93 -18.97 -0.86
C GLU A 848 -15.83 -18.22 -1.64
N GLY A 849 -15.91 -18.17 -2.97
CA GLY A 849 -14.95 -17.43 -3.77
C GLY A 849 -15.11 -17.63 -5.29
N PRO A 850 -14.28 -16.97 -6.11
CA PRO A 850 -14.26 -17.14 -7.56
C PRO A 850 -13.74 -18.53 -7.96
N ARG A 851 -14.19 -19.06 -9.11
CA ARG A 851 -13.70 -20.33 -9.69
C ARG A 851 -13.45 -20.19 -11.19
N TYR A 852 -12.23 -20.51 -11.62
CA TYR A 852 -11.86 -20.72 -13.01
C TYR A 852 -11.94 -22.21 -13.36
N ILE A 853 -11.99 -22.51 -14.67
CA ILE A 853 -11.88 -23.88 -15.20
C ILE A 853 -10.72 -23.88 -16.18
N GLU A 854 -9.73 -24.75 -15.97
CA GLU A 854 -8.54 -24.87 -16.80
C GLU A 854 -8.55 -26.20 -17.56
N CYS A 855 -8.32 -26.16 -18.87
CA CYS A 855 -8.29 -27.36 -19.71
C CYS A 855 -7.08 -28.27 -19.41
N SER A 856 -5.97 -27.69 -18.96
CA SER A 856 -4.80 -28.40 -18.42
C SER A 856 -4.99 -28.88 -16.98
N GLY A 857 -5.97 -28.35 -16.25
CA GLY A 857 -6.26 -28.70 -14.87
C GLY A 857 -7.04 -30.01 -14.72
N SER A 858 -6.97 -30.61 -13.53
CA SER A 858 -7.70 -31.87 -13.22
C SER A 858 -9.18 -31.67 -12.88
N GLU A 859 -9.67 -30.43 -12.86
CA GLU A 859 -11.07 -30.13 -12.61
C GLU A 859 -11.90 -30.24 -13.90
N THR A 860 -13.10 -30.78 -13.77
CA THR A 860 -14.07 -30.94 -14.86
C THR A 860 -15.35 -30.17 -14.53
N LEU A 861 -16.12 -29.81 -15.56
CA LEU A 861 -17.50 -29.34 -15.40
C LEU A 861 -18.47 -30.50 -15.14
N GLU A 862 -19.54 -30.25 -14.41
CA GLU A 862 -20.64 -31.23 -14.22
C GLU A 862 -21.42 -31.48 -15.53
N ASP A 863 -21.43 -30.49 -16.43
CA ASP A 863 -21.99 -30.56 -17.78
C ASP A 863 -20.91 -30.79 -18.87
N ALA A 864 -19.72 -31.29 -18.49
CA ALA A 864 -18.70 -31.68 -19.46
C ALA A 864 -19.21 -32.81 -20.38
N TYR A 865 -18.94 -32.70 -21.68
CA TYR A 865 -19.21 -33.77 -22.63
C TYR A 865 -18.12 -34.84 -22.59
N ASP A 866 -18.49 -36.11 -22.85
CA ASP A 866 -17.56 -37.26 -22.85
C ASP A 866 -16.34 -37.14 -23.79
N PHE A 867 -16.36 -36.17 -24.72
CA PHE A 867 -15.27 -35.88 -25.67
C PHE A 867 -14.41 -34.67 -25.29
N GLU A 868 -14.77 -33.91 -24.25
CA GLU A 868 -13.91 -32.84 -23.74
C GLU A 868 -12.73 -33.44 -22.96
N SER A 869 -11.53 -32.88 -23.15
CA SER A 869 -10.32 -33.35 -22.50
C SER A 869 -9.86 -32.38 -21.42
N TYR A 870 -9.76 -32.86 -20.19
CA TYR A 870 -9.24 -32.12 -19.05
C TYR A 870 -7.99 -32.84 -18.50
N GLY A 871 -7.08 -32.10 -17.85
CA GLY A 871 -5.86 -32.65 -17.26
C GLY A 871 -4.75 -33.02 -18.25
N SER A 872 -4.88 -32.60 -19.51
CA SER A 872 -3.90 -32.87 -20.58
C SER A 872 -3.10 -31.60 -20.89
N THR A 873 -1.78 -31.71 -21.00
CA THR A 873 -0.90 -30.58 -21.40
C THR A 873 -1.15 -30.10 -22.82
N THR A 874 -1.77 -30.92 -23.68
CA THR A 874 -2.21 -30.56 -25.03
C THR A 874 -3.66 -30.05 -25.08
N SER A 875 -4.41 -30.08 -23.97
CA SER A 875 -5.77 -29.55 -23.97
C SER A 875 -5.78 -28.02 -23.91
N ARG A 876 -6.67 -27.42 -24.68
CA ARG A 876 -6.85 -25.97 -24.84
C ARG A 876 -8.33 -25.64 -24.90
N CYS A 877 -8.65 -24.41 -24.51
CA CYS A 877 -9.98 -23.85 -24.64
C CYS A 877 -10.25 -23.45 -26.09
N PHE A 878 -11.40 -23.85 -26.63
CA PHE A 878 -11.91 -23.37 -27.91
C PHE A 878 -13.27 -22.69 -27.72
N ASN A 879 -13.38 -21.45 -28.21
CA ASN A 879 -14.64 -20.72 -28.28
C ASN A 879 -15.60 -21.45 -29.25
N THR A 880 -16.89 -21.40 -28.95
CA THR A 880 -17.94 -22.08 -29.72
C THR A 880 -19.03 -21.12 -30.19
N LEU A 881 -19.73 -21.52 -31.25
CA LEU A 881 -20.95 -20.87 -31.75
C LEU A 881 -21.98 -21.95 -32.10
N GLY A 882 -23.26 -21.71 -31.85
CA GLY A 882 -24.36 -22.60 -32.26
C GLY A 882 -25.07 -23.28 -31.09
N ALA A 883 -25.16 -24.62 -31.10
CA ALA A 883 -25.96 -25.38 -30.14
C ALA A 883 -25.37 -25.52 -28.71
N ILE A 884 -24.12 -25.08 -28.51
CA ILE A 884 -23.45 -25.03 -27.19
C ILE A 884 -23.06 -23.56 -26.96
N GLU A 885 -23.46 -23.00 -25.84
CA GLU A 885 -23.28 -21.57 -25.49
C GLU A 885 -22.12 -21.34 -24.51
N ARG A 886 -21.15 -22.28 -24.47
CA ARG A 886 -19.90 -22.19 -23.68
C ARG A 886 -18.70 -22.77 -24.45
N PRO A 887 -17.46 -22.37 -24.11
CA PRO A 887 -16.26 -22.99 -24.66
C PRO A 887 -16.14 -24.48 -24.33
N LEU A 888 -15.28 -25.17 -25.07
CA LEU A 888 -14.95 -26.59 -24.88
C LEU A 888 -13.45 -26.74 -24.62
N CYS A 889 -13.08 -27.68 -23.75
CA CYS A 889 -11.68 -28.11 -23.61
C CYS A 889 -11.38 -29.26 -24.58
N LEU A 890 -10.50 -29.05 -25.56
CA LEU A 890 -10.19 -30.00 -26.64
C LEU A 890 -8.67 -30.16 -26.79
N ASN A 891 -8.21 -31.36 -27.15
CA ASN A 891 -6.78 -31.60 -27.37
C ASN A 891 -6.32 -31.00 -28.70
N ALA A 892 -5.30 -30.15 -28.64
CA ALA A 892 -4.64 -29.52 -29.77
C ALA A 892 -3.23 -30.11 -30.00
N GLU A 893 -2.95 -30.51 -31.23
CA GLU A 893 -1.63 -30.99 -31.68
C GLU A 893 -1.04 -30.01 -32.69
N CYS A 894 0.20 -29.58 -32.48
CA CYS A 894 0.92 -28.71 -33.40
C CYS A 894 1.56 -29.53 -34.54
N VAL A 895 1.31 -29.13 -35.78
CA VAL A 895 1.95 -29.74 -36.97
C VAL A 895 2.77 -28.70 -37.71
N PHE A 896 4.09 -28.83 -37.53
CA PHE A 896 5.11 -28.03 -38.20
C PHE A 896 5.41 -28.65 -39.58
N SER A 897 5.03 -27.96 -40.65
CA SER A 897 5.28 -28.36 -42.03
C SER A 897 5.94 -27.20 -42.81
N ASP A 898 5.64 -27.03 -44.11
CA ASP A 898 5.99 -25.78 -44.81
C ASP A 898 5.18 -24.58 -44.24
N ASP A 899 3.99 -24.85 -43.68
CA ASP A 899 3.18 -23.96 -42.83
C ASP A 899 2.92 -24.62 -41.46
N VAL A 900 2.64 -23.81 -40.43
CA VAL A 900 2.17 -24.29 -39.11
C VAL A 900 0.65 -24.41 -39.11
N SER A 901 0.14 -25.56 -38.67
CA SER A 901 -1.30 -25.82 -38.48
C SER A 901 -1.58 -26.47 -37.13
N VAL A 902 -2.75 -26.16 -36.56
CA VAL A 902 -3.23 -26.79 -35.31
C VAL A 902 -4.22 -27.88 -35.69
N ILE A 903 -3.99 -29.11 -35.23
CA ILE A 903 -4.96 -30.20 -35.34
C ILE A 903 -5.72 -30.33 -34.03
N VAL A 904 -7.03 -30.08 -34.06
CA VAL A 904 -7.92 -30.21 -32.91
C VAL A 904 -8.59 -31.58 -32.97
N THR A 905 -8.49 -32.34 -31.89
CA THR A 905 -9.16 -33.64 -31.73
C THR A 905 -10.51 -33.43 -31.04
N VAL A 906 -11.57 -33.93 -31.67
CA VAL A 906 -12.96 -33.77 -31.25
C VAL A 906 -13.67 -35.13 -31.15
N ASN A 907 -15.00 -35.11 -31.00
CA ASN A 907 -15.88 -36.25 -30.78
C ASN A 907 -15.55 -37.52 -31.62
N ASN A 908 -15.30 -38.66 -30.97
CA ASN A 908 -14.91 -39.94 -31.57
C ASN A 908 -13.56 -39.96 -32.32
N ASP A 909 -12.54 -39.25 -31.81
CA ASP A 909 -11.22 -39.11 -32.43
C ASP A 909 -11.24 -38.47 -33.83
N GLU A 910 -12.33 -37.74 -34.15
CA GLU A 910 -12.42 -36.88 -35.33
C GLU A 910 -11.36 -35.77 -35.21
N LYS A 911 -10.56 -35.56 -36.26
CA LYS A 911 -9.48 -34.56 -36.27
C LYS A 911 -9.76 -33.50 -37.33
N VAL A 912 -9.88 -32.26 -36.88
CA VAL A 912 -10.05 -31.06 -37.73
C VAL A 912 -8.79 -30.21 -37.67
N SER A 913 -8.55 -29.39 -38.70
CA SER A 913 -7.34 -28.55 -38.78
C SER A 913 -7.69 -27.07 -38.91
N CYS A 914 -7.10 -26.26 -38.04
CA CYS A 914 -7.06 -24.80 -38.18
C CYS A 914 -5.91 -24.44 -39.13
N GLU A 915 -6.27 -23.97 -40.33
CA GLU A 915 -5.35 -23.51 -41.38
C GLU A 915 -5.08 -22.00 -41.27
N SER A 916 -5.96 -21.26 -40.58
CA SER A 916 -5.89 -19.81 -40.42
C SER A 916 -6.52 -19.34 -39.10
N ASP A 917 -6.08 -18.17 -38.65
CA ASP A 917 -6.44 -17.59 -37.37
C ASP A 917 -7.86 -16.98 -37.44
N GLY A 918 -8.69 -17.19 -36.41
CA GLY A 918 -10.11 -16.81 -36.43
C GLY A 918 -11.02 -17.66 -37.33
N GLN A 919 -10.49 -18.73 -37.95
CA GLN A 919 -11.26 -19.63 -38.82
C GLN A 919 -12.40 -20.34 -38.05
N LEU A 920 -13.62 -20.26 -38.58
CA LEU A 920 -14.77 -20.99 -38.03
C LEU A 920 -14.87 -22.40 -38.65
N ILE A 921 -14.55 -23.43 -37.88
CA ILE A 921 -14.70 -24.84 -38.30
C ILE A 921 -16.05 -25.37 -37.84
N THR A 922 -16.85 -25.90 -38.76
CA THR A 922 -18.17 -26.47 -38.43
C THR A 922 -18.04 -27.94 -38.05
N LEU A 923 -18.49 -28.30 -36.85
CA LEU A 923 -18.54 -29.67 -36.35
C LEU A 923 -19.97 -30.21 -36.54
N GLU A 924 -20.24 -30.78 -37.72
CA GLU A 924 -21.58 -31.32 -38.07
C GLU A 924 -22.08 -32.37 -37.07
N SER A 925 -21.15 -33.14 -36.48
CA SER A 925 -21.40 -34.16 -35.45
C SER A 925 -21.98 -33.59 -34.14
N LEU A 926 -21.84 -32.28 -33.90
CA LEU A 926 -22.27 -31.56 -32.69
C LEU A 926 -23.22 -30.38 -32.98
N ASN A 927 -23.42 -30.00 -34.24
CA ASN A 927 -24.16 -28.79 -34.66
C ASN A 927 -23.65 -27.50 -33.97
N ILE A 928 -22.32 -27.37 -33.92
CA ILE A 928 -21.61 -26.15 -33.50
C ILE A 928 -20.58 -25.74 -34.55
N GLN A 929 -20.04 -24.54 -34.38
CA GLN A 929 -18.75 -24.15 -34.95
C GLN A 929 -17.76 -23.91 -33.80
N ILE A 930 -16.49 -24.25 -34.01
CA ILE A 930 -15.38 -23.82 -33.15
C ILE A 930 -14.63 -22.68 -33.84
N GLU A 931 -14.18 -21.72 -33.04
CA GLU A 931 -13.36 -20.58 -33.48
C GLU A 931 -11.88 -20.94 -33.29
N CYS A 932 -11.12 -20.97 -34.38
CA CYS A 932 -9.69 -21.25 -34.34
C CYS A 932 -8.92 -20.09 -33.69
N PRO A 933 -8.14 -20.34 -32.62
CA PRO A 933 -7.27 -19.33 -32.02
C PRO A 933 -6.14 -18.91 -32.97
N ARG A 934 -5.43 -17.83 -32.64
CA ARG A 934 -4.14 -17.50 -33.26
C ARG A 934 -3.16 -18.65 -33.03
N ARG A 935 -2.56 -19.16 -34.10
CA ARG A 935 -1.75 -20.38 -34.08
C ARG A 935 -0.53 -20.25 -33.17
N GLU A 936 0.04 -19.06 -33.07
CA GLU A 936 1.20 -18.72 -32.25
C GLU A 936 0.90 -18.80 -30.74
N VAL A 937 -0.36 -18.70 -30.33
CA VAL A 937 -0.79 -18.88 -28.92
C VAL A 937 -0.84 -20.37 -28.53
N ILE A 938 -1.21 -21.24 -29.48
CA ILE A 938 -1.33 -22.69 -29.24
C ILE A 938 -0.01 -23.42 -29.52
N CYS A 939 0.70 -22.98 -30.55
CA CYS A 939 1.94 -23.56 -31.08
C CYS A 939 3.08 -22.51 -31.16
N PRO A 940 3.56 -22.00 -30.02
CA PRO A 940 4.67 -21.04 -29.92
C PRO A 940 6.10 -21.62 -30.12
N GLU A 941 6.24 -22.80 -30.76
CA GLU A 941 7.55 -23.47 -31.04
C GLU A 941 8.15 -23.09 -32.40
#